data_AF-A0A100I6M2-F1
#
_entry.id   AF-A0A100I6M2-F1
#
_cell.length_a   1.000
_cell.length_b   1.000
_cell.length_c   1.000
_cell.angle_alpha   90.00
_cell.angle_beta   90.00
_cell.angle_gamma   90.00
#
_symmetry.space_group_name_H-M   'P 1'
#
loop_
_entity.id
_entity.type
_entity.pdbx_description
1 polymer ?
#
loop_
_entity_poly.entity_id
_entity_poly.type
_entity_poly.pdbx_seq_one_letter_code
_entity_poly.pdbx_strand_id
1 'polypeptide(L)'
;MAHTPNPPVQGRLISHFAERSAEDQGSGWSALWDSNESDLWDRGSPSIALVDVVEQQTDVFSPFTPDKQRKRALVPGCGRGYDPVMLALHGFDVYGLDISATGVSEARKYAASEMQSPQGYNFASETATTADIGNVKFVAGDFFSSEWESEALRDGEKFDLVYDYTFLCALHPSLRQKWAERMSHLLHPGGLLVCLEFPMYKDPSLPGPPWGLKGVHWDLLARGGDGICNIAEEEEDDTEAAKLKGQFRRAQYFRPTRSYPSGKGTDLLSIYYSDNGTEPALSFSVVPDERFILTDYPARSAAGKVAHRPTSTSNCVNEYASLIIYPVNNSTAGLDPAALLEGDLTDSICPTANSTFLRNQQNIPDPLNGPQLLGWEPVNSSITSGGKVLRFGADGKAVQQVDRVEIDGTVPRHWEIRPVPISVTQSLLRTLARPDFIKPHHWPPGSGYVDSHLDTIHASLFSSPPVKVTRESDHSSKFVNMHFNTPQDPSDEGWTEVMLIARSLLNQLLTTDLPLPSDPILPILDTSELPSLQDKIMPDDHPRDPVSILQQAMTLFDYHIHHTHPHSFAYIPACPIPIARLGALLTSVCNVNVANWDASSGPSEVEKAMIHWLGSQLGLPDSVRGCFVSGGSMANMTAIVAARDEKLQPLQRANATIYMSDQTHLSVMKALHIAGFMDYQVHKIPTDDNCCMDVNLLRHAIKTDRLFGRVPFLLVANCGSTNTGTIDPLHELADIARDEGLWLHVDGAYGASIALSDKHRHLVDGIGRADSVSWDGHKWLFQTYGCGIVLTRHVNSLARSFSFDAEYITGPLEPQATTSFYKLGPELSRPARAMSLWLTLKVLGRRRVGEMIDQGFLLTRTADHSIRQCKNWIIPVPTVASIVVFRYAPPGFSEEELDSLNSAISQRLVAENIASILTTQIRGRTTLRMCAMNPAVQPETISEVISRVDKVAQAEASKVKKTYPKMSNGLCSPLISCCVVEASDHA
;
A
#
# COMPACT_ATOMS: atom_id res chain seq x y z
N MET A 1 -46.19 7.88 33.36
CA MET A 1 -46.00 9.04 32.46
C MET A 1 -44.73 8.78 31.68
N ALA A 2 -44.84 8.60 30.37
CA ALA A 2 -43.72 8.34 29.48
C ALA A 2 -42.80 9.57 29.45
N HIS A 3 -41.50 9.37 29.65
CA HIS A 3 -40.51 10.38 29.30
C HIS A 3 -40.30 10.31 27.78
N THR A 4 -40.97 11.20 27.05
CA THR A 4 -40.60 11.55 25.68
C THR A 4 -39.18 12.13 25.69
N PRO A 5 -38.25 11.60 24.87
CA PRO A 5 -36.95 12.23 24.68
C PRO A 5 -37.14 13.60 24.00
N ASN A 6 -36.44 14.62 24.47
CA ASN A 6 -36.39 15.91 23.78
C ASN A 6 -35.83 15.72 22.36
N PRO A 7 -36.41 16.35 21.33
CA PRO A 7 -35.87 16.29 19.98
C PRO A 7 -34.49 16.96 19.92
N PRO A 8 -33.60 16.51 19.00
CA PRO A 8 -32.32 17.15 18.80
C PRO A 8 -32.52 18.60 18.37
N VAL A 9 -31.69 19.51 18.89
CA VAL A 9 -31.68 20.92 18.50
C VAL A 9 -31.45 20.99 16.99
N GLN A 10 -32.48 21.35 16.23
CA GLN A 10 -32.39 21.52 14.78
C GLN A 10 -31.47 22.71 14.47
N GLY A 11 -30.62 22.58 13.44
CA GLY A 11 -29.74 23.67 13.00
C GLY A 11 -30.54 24.90 12.53
N ARG A 12 -29.93 26.09 12.60
CA ARG A 12 -30.56 27.38 12.19
C ARG A 12 -31.14 27.33 10.78
N LEU A 13 -30.41 26.73 9.83
CA LEU A 13 -30.85 26.59 8.44
C LEU A 13 -32.09 25.67 8.30
N ILE A 14 -32.09 24.52 8.97
CA ILE A 14 -33.24 23.59 8.97
C ILE A 14 -34.46 24.27 9.60
N SER A 15 -34.26 24.99 10.71
CA SER A 15 -35.34 25.70 11.41
C SER A 15 -35.95 26.80 10.53
N HIS A 16 -35.14 27.49 9.73
CA HIS A 16 -35.63 28.49 8.77
C HIS A 16 -36.57 27.85 7.75
N PHE A 17 -36.25 26.66 7.23
CA PHE A 17 -37.06 26.02 6.18
C PHE A 17 -38.13 25.06 6.68
N ALA A 18 -38.18 24.73 7.98
CA ALA A 18 -39.04 23.68 8.53
C ALA A 18 -40.55 23.90 8.29
N GLU A 19 -41.00 25.16 8.26
CA GLU A 19 -42.42 25.52 8.08
C GLU A 19 -42.74 26.08 6.68
N ARG A 20 -41.76 26.11 5.76
CA ARG A 20 -41.95 26.63 4.41
C ARG A 20 -42.41 25.54 3.44
N SER A 21 -43.38 25.88 2.60
CA SER A 21 -43.81 25.03 1.48
C SER A 21 -42.72 24.93 0.41
N ALA A 22 -42.89 24.01 -0.55
CA ALA A 22 -41.98 23.89 -1.69
C ALA A 22 -41.98 25.18 -2.54
N GLU A 23 -43.13 25.83 -2.65
CA GLU A 23 -43.34 27.08 -3.40
C GLU A 23 -42.67 28.27 -2.71
N ASP A 24 -42.58 28.26 -1.38
CA ASP A 24 -41.99 29.35 -0.60
C ASP A 24 -40.47 29.24 -0.41
N GLN A 25 -39.84 28.13 -0.82
CA GLN A 25 -38.40 27.93 -0.63
C GLN A 25 -37.55 28.98 -1.33
N GLY A 26 -37.96 29.39 -2.53
CA GLY A 26 -37.26 30.42 -3.29
C GLY A 26 -37.14 31.73 -2.51
N SER A 27 -38.26 32.22 -1.98
CA SER A 27 -38.29 33.41 -1.12
C SER A 27 -37.50 33.22 0.18
N GLY A 28 -37.45 31.99 0.71
CA GLY A 28 -36.66 31.64 1.89
C GLY A 28 -35.16 31.78 1.67
N TRP A 29 -34.65 31.37 0.50
CA TRP A 29 -33.25 31.55 0.11
C TRP A 29 -32.90 33.02 -0.14
N SER A 30 -33.76 33.78 -0.83
CA SER A 30 -33.59 35.23 -1.00
C SER A 30 -33.54 35.96 0.35
N ALA A 31 -34.40 35.58 1.30
CA ALA A 31 -34.42 36.19 2.63
C ALA A 31 -33.10 35.99 3.41
N LEU A 32 -32.43 34.84 3.28
CA LEU A 32 -31.14 34.59 3.92
C LEU A 32 -30.01 35.42 3.30
N TRP A 33 -30.08 35.67 1.99
CA TRP A 33 -29.18 36.60 1.32
C TRP A 33 -29.40 38.04 1.81
N ASP A 34 -30.65 38.47 1.88
CA ASP A 34 -31.01 39.83 2.31
C ASP A 34 -30.69 40.08 3.80
N SER A 35 -30.72 39.04 4.63
CA SER A 35 -30.31 39.09 6.04
C SER A 35 -28.81 38.92 6.27
N ASN A 36 -28.01 38.72 5.21
CA ASN A 36 -26.56 38.45 5.27
C ASN A 36 -26.22 37.21 6.12
N GLU A 37 -27.01 36.15 6.01
CA GLU A 37 -26.82 34.86 6.69
C GLU A 37 -26.22 33.79 5.75
N SER A 38 -25.46 34.22 4.74
CA SER A 38 -24.82 33.30 3.79
C SER A 38 -23.79 32.38 4.43
N ASP A 39 -23.27 32.73 5.62
CA ASP A 39 -22.33 31.91 6.40
C ASP A 39 -22.91 30.53 6.79
N LEU A 40 -24.23 30.35 6.70
CA LEU A 40 -24.90 29.08 6.96
C LEU A 40 -24.58 28.00 5.91
N TRP A 41 -24.23 28.37 4.68
CA TRP A 41 -23.93 27.41 3.59
C TRP A 41 -22.67 27.73 2.77
N ASP A 42 -22.26 28.99 2.71
CA ASP A 42 -21.13 29.45 1.92
C ASP A 42 -19.78 28.96 2.48
N ARG A 43 -18.89 28.52 1.59
CA ARG A 43 -17.57 27.97 1.91
C ARG A 43 -16.40 28.84 1.47
N GLY A 44 -16.66 29.95 0.77
CA GLY A 44 -15.64 30.96 0.46
C GLY A 44 -14.66 30.62 -0.67
N SER A 45 -14.86 29.50 -1.38
CA SER A 45 -13.99 29.05 -2.49
C SER A 45 -14.81 28.21 -3.48
N PRO A 46 -14.30 27.88 -4.67
CA PRO A 46 -14.89 26.87 -5.55
C PRO A 46 -14.64 25.46 -5.01
N SER A 47 -15.42 24.51 -5.50
CA SER A 47 -15.25 23.10 -5.18
C SER A 47 -13.91 22.58 -5.69
N ILE A 48 -13.03 22.21 -4.77
CA ILE A 48 -11.71 21.64 -5.11
C ILE A 48 -11.84 20.31 -5.86
N ALA A 49 -12.94 19.58 -5.66
CA ALA A 49 -13.25 18.36 -6.40
C ALA A 49 -13.52 18.65 -7.89
N LEU A 50 -14.23 19.74 -8.19
CA LEU A 50 -14.49 20.15 -9.56
C LEU A 50 -13.22 20.68 -10.22
N VAL A 51 -12.41 21.48 -9.50
CA VAL A 51 -11.10 21.96 -9.98
C VAL A 51 -10.21 20.78 -10.38
N ASP A 52 -10.09 19.77 -9.51
CA ASP A 52 -9.31 18.57 -9.76
C ASP A 52 -9.76 17.85 -11.03
N VAL A 53 -11.07 17.64 -11.20
CA VAL A 53 -11.61 16.86 -12.31
C VAL A 53 -11.51 17.62 -13.63
N VAL A 54 -11.74 18.93 -13.65
CA VAL A 54 -11.59 19.77 -14.85
C VAL A 54 -10.14 19.78 -15.34
N GLU A 55 -9.17 19.89 -14.43
CA GLU A 55 -7.74 19.90 -14.80
C GLU A 55 -7.18 18.51 -15.13
N GLN A 56 -7.67 17.44 -14.47
CA GLN A 56 -7.16 16.08 -14.70
C GLN A 56 -7.79 15.40 -15.93
N GLN A 57 -9.03 15.76 -16.29
CA GLN A 57 -9.77 15.14 -17.38
C GLN A 57 -10.04 16.12 -18.52
N THR A 58 -8.98 16.73 -19.06
CA THR A 58 -9.06 17.75 -20.12
C THR A 58 -9.73 17.27 -21.42
N ASP A 59 -9.72 15.96 -21.69
CA ASP A 59 -10.46 15.34 -22.80
C ASP A 59 -11.99 15.43 -22.60
N VAL A 60 -12.46 15.22 -21.36
CA VAL A 60 -13.88 15.27 -21.00
C VAL A 60 -14.33 16.72 -20.81
N PHE A 61 -13.52 17.50 -20.11
CA PHE A 61 -13.77 18.90 -19.76
C PHE A 61 -13.08 19.89 -20.70
N SER A 62 -12.94 19.53 -21.97
CA SER A 62 -12.42 20.47 -22.97
C SER A 62 -13.37 21.67 -23.08
N PRO A 63 -12.90 22.92 -22.89
CA PRO A 63 -13.74 24.11 -22.96
C PRO A 63 -14.16 24.47 -24.39
N PHE A 64 -13.73 23.68 -25.38
CA PHE A 64 -14.08 23.86 -26.79
C PHE A 64 -14.77 22.63 -27.37
N THR A 65 -15.70 22.87 -28.29
CA THR A 65 -16.27 21.84 -29.16
C THR A 65 -15.26 21.42 -30.24
N PRO A 66 -15.47 20.29 -30.95
CA PRO A 66 -14.57 19.86 -32.03
C PRO A 66 -14.37 20.89 -33.16
N ASP A 67 -15.37 21.76 -33.39
CA ASP A 67 -15.33 22.88 -34.33
C ASP A 67 -14.76 24.18 -33.71
N LYS A 68 -14.12 24.07 -32.53
CA LYS A 68 -13.45 25.15 -31.78
C LYS A 68 -14.37 26.28 -31.30
N GLN A 69 -15.66 26.01 -31.13
CA GLN A 69 -16.56 26.93 -30.42
C GLN A 69 -16.41 26.75 -28.92
N ARG A 70 -16.50 27.82 -28.15
CA ARG A 70 -16.41 27.73 -26.69
C ARG A 70 -17.68 27.10 -26.14
N LYS A 71 -17.51 26.10 -25.27
CA LYS A 71 -18.61 25.43 -24.58
C LYS A 71 -19.19 26.31 -23.49
N ARG A 72 -20.50 26.18 -23.31
CA ARG A 72 -21.28 26.91 -22.32
C ARG A 72 -21.56 26.04 -21.11
N ALA A 73 -21.28 26.58 -19.93
CA ALA A 73 -21.55 25.91 -18.66
C ALA A 73 -22.63 26.65 -17.86
N LEU A 74 -23.50 25.91 -17.17
CA LEU A 74 -24.47 26.45 -16.22
C LEU A 74 -24.15 25.94 -14.81
N VAL A 75 -24.22 26.84 -13.83
CA VAL A 75 -24.21 26.48 -12.40
C VAL A 75 -25.47 27.06 -11.74
N PRO A 76 -26.50 26.23 -11.48
CA PRO A 76 -27.69 26.66 -10.76
C PRO A 76 -27.42 26.74 -9.25
N GLY A 77 -28.07 27.70 -8.59
CA GLY A 77 -27.81 28.00 -7.18
C GLY A 77 -26.38 28.47 -6.94
N CYS A 78 -25.86 29.34 -7.82
CA CYS A 78 -24.43 29.65 -7.83
C CYS A 78 -23.92 30.43 -6.60
N GLY A 79 -24.81 30.96 -5.76
CA GLY A 79 -24.44 31.71 -4.57
C GLY A 79 -23.51 32.89 -4.91
N ARG A 80 -22.35 33.00 -4.25
CA ARG A 80 -21.34 34.04 -4.54
C ARG A 80 -20.56 33.82 -5.85
N GLY A 81 -20.86 32.78 -6.61
CA GLY A 81 -20.31 32.60 -7.94
C GLY A 81 -18.89 32.02 -7.99
N TYR A 82 -18.46 31.32 -6.93
CA TYR A 82 -17.15 30.67 -6.89
C TYR A 82 -16.93 29.67 -8.05
N ASP A 83 -17.80 28.69 -8.19
CA ASP A 83 -17.69 27.67 -9.25
C ASP A 83 -17.87 28.25 -10.67
N PRO A 84 -18.80 29.19 -10.92
CA PRO A 84 -18.87 29.89 -12.21
C PRO A 84 -17.59 30.60 -12.63
N VAL A 85 -16.98 31.34 -11.70
CA VAL A 85 -15.72 32.06 -11.97
C VAL A 85 -14.61 31.06 -12.25
N MET A 86 -14.51 30.00 -11.45
CA MET A 86 -13.51 28.96 -11.65
C MET A 86 -13.65 28.31 -13.03
N LEU A 87 -14.84 27.87 -13.44
CA LEU A 87 -15.06 27.30 -14.77
C LEU A 87 -14.72 28.30 -15.91
N ALA A 88 -14.96 29.59 -15.71
CA ALA A 88 -14.60 30.62 -16.69
C ALA A 88 -13.06 30.79 -16.79
N LEU A 89 -12.35 30.74 -15.67
CA LEU A 89 -10.88 30.69 -15.63
C LEU A 89 -10.30 29.44 -16.30
N HIS A 90 -11.09 28.37 -16.40
CA HIS A 90 -10.78 27.15 -17.18
C HIS A 90 -11.28 27.19 -18.63
N GLY A 91 -11.76 28.35 -19.09
CA GLY A 91 -12.03 28.60 -20.50
C GLY A 91 -13.48 28.39 -20.95
N PHE A 92 -14.42 28.08 -20.07
CA PHE A 92 -15.84 27.95 -20.44
C PHE A 92 -16.56 29.32 -20.49
N ASP A 93 -17.58 29.45 -21.34
CA ASP A 93 -18.55 30.55 -21.18
C ASP A 93 -19.60 30.14 -20.13
N VAL A 94 -19.55 30.74 -18.95
CA VAL A 94 -20.28 30.26 -17.78
C VAL A 94 -21.42 31.17 -17.38
N TYR A 95 -22.54 30.55 -17.02
CA TYR A 95 -23.74 31.21 -16.54
C TYR A 95 -24.02 30.75 -15.11
N GLY A 96 -23.89 31.66 -14.15
CA GLY A 96 -24.34 31.44 -12.77
C GLY A 96 -25.79 31.88 -12.63
N LEU A 97 -26.67 30.97 -12.20
CA LEU A 97 -28.07 31.28 -11.93
C LEU A 97 -28.34 31.21 -10.43
N ASP A 98 -28.95 32.26 -9.88
CA ASP A 98 -29.42 32.25 -8.50
C ASP A 98 -30.79 32.95 -8.41
N ILE A 99 -31.66 32.49 -7.53
CA ILE A 99 -32.98 33.11 -7.34
C ILE A 99 -32.87 34.45 -6.60
N SER A 100 -31.79 34.68 -5.85
CA SER A 100 -31.57 35.90 -5.09
C SER A 100 -30.89 36.98 -5.93
N ALA A 101 -31.58 38.10 -6.12
CA ALA A 101 -30.98 39.29 -6.73
C ALA A 101 -29.76 39.80 -5.93
N THR A 102 -29.81 39.70 -4.60
CA THR A 102 -28.70 40.03 -3.70
C THR A 102 -27.53 39.05 -3.90
N GLY A 103 -27.80 37.74 -3.98
CA GLY A 103 -26.79 36.72 -4.29
C GLY A 103 -26.09 36.98 -5.63
N VAL A 104 -26.87 37.28 -6.68
CA VAL A 104 -26.34 37.66 -8.00
C VAL A 104 -25.50 38.94 -7.95
N SER A 105 -25.90 39.93 -7.15
CA SER A 105 -25.10 41.15 -6.96
C SER A 105 -23.75 40.85 -6.32
N GLU A 106 -23.72 40.01 -5.29
CA GLU A 106 -22.49 39.57 -4.63
C GLU A 106 -21.61 38.73 -5.58
N ALA A 107 -22.22 37.86 -6.39
CA ALA A 107 -21.50 37.07 -7.38
C ALA A 107 -20.81 37.94 -8.45
N ARG A 108 -21.50 38.99 -8.93
CA ARG A 108 -20.90 39.97 -9.86
C ARG A 108 -19.74 40.74 -9.23
N LYS A 109 -19.84 41.10 -7.95
CA LYS A 109 -18.75 41.77 -7.22
C LYS A 109 -17.53 40.85 -7.09
N TYR A 110 -17.75 39.60 -6.68
CA TYR A 110 -16.70 38.59 -6.57
C TYR A 110 -16.02 38.35 -7.92
N ALA A 111 -16.80 38.10 -8.98
CA ALA A 111 -16.27 37.87 -10.32
C ALA A 111 -15.48 39.07 -10.87
N ALA A 112 -15.91 40.31 -10.58
CA ALA A 112 -15.21 41.50 -11.04
C ALA A 112 -13.77 41.61 -10.49
N SER A 113 -13.53 41.19 -9.24
CA SER A 113 -12.19 41.13 -8.66
C SER A 113 -11.43 39.88 -9.08
N GLU A 114 -12.10 38.73 -9.01
CA GLU A 114 -11.44 37.43 -9.16
C GLU A 114 -11.01 37.16 -10.60
N MET A 115 -11.80 37.58 -11.59
CA MET A 115 -11.43 37.44 -13.01
C MET A 115 -10.24 38.32 -13.41
N GLN A 116 -9.94 39.38 -12.65
CA GLN A 116 -8.79 40.26 -12.91
C GLN A 116 -7.52 39.77 -12.20
N SER A 117 -7.67 39.22 -11.00
CA SER A 117 -6.56 38.72 -10.18
C SER A 117 -6.95 37.40 -9.51
N PRO A 118 -6.96 36.29 -10.28
CA PRO A 118 -7.39 34.99 -9.77
C PRO A 118 -6.53 34.53 -8.59
N GLN A 119 -7.18 34.05 -7.53
CA GLN A 119 -6.51 33.40 -6.41
C GLN A 119 -6.13 31.95 -6.77
N GLY A 120 -5.10 31.43 -6.10
CA GLY A 120 -4.56 30.09 -6.37
C GLY A 120 -5.55 28.95 -6.14
N TYR A 121 -6.59 29.15 -5.31
CA TYR A 121 -7.60 28.12 -5.06
C TYR A 121 -8.46 27.77 -6.28
N ASN A 122 -8.41 28.56 -7.36
CA ASN A 122 -9.13 28.27 -8.60
C ASN A 122 -8.44 27.19 -9.45
N PHE A 123 -7.23 26.78 -9.06
CA PHE A 123 -6.36 25.89 -9.82
C PHE A 123 -5.80 24.76 -8.95
N ALA A 124 -5.56 23.58 -9.52
CA ALA A 124 -4.97 22.46 -8.78
C ALA A 124 -3.45 22.60 -8.61
N SER A 125 -2.80 23.39 -9.47
CA SER A 125 -1.35 23.70 -9.47
C SER A 125 -1.09 25.21 -9.55
N GLU A 126 -0.05 25.71 -8.86
CA GLU A 126 0.38 27.12 -8.90
C GLU A 126 0.83 27.60 -10.30
N THR A 127 1.03 26.69 -11.26
CA THR A 127 1.46 26.99 -12.63
C THR A 127 0.35 26.93 -13.68
N ALA A 128 -0.87 26.53 -13.31
CA ALA A 128 -1.98 26.38 -14.25
C ALA A 128 -2.71 27.71 -14.43
N THR A 129 -2.41 28.42 -15.51
CA THR A 129 -3.28 29.50 -16.01
C THR A 129 -3.63 29.20 -17.45
N THR A 130 -4.92 29.09 -17.77
CA THR A 130 -5.32 29.00 -19.18
C THR A 130 -5.08 30.35 -19.85
N ALA A 131 -4.51 30.35 -21.06
CA ALA A 131 -4.25 31.59 -21.80
C ALA A 131 -5.53 32.21 -22.40
N ASP A 132 -6.66 31.49 -22.37
CA ASP A 132 -7.91 31.85 -23.04
C ASP A 132 -9.13 31.71 -22.10
N ILE A 133 -9.18 32.61 -21.12
CA ILE A 133 -10.25 32.74 -20.12
C ILE A 133 -11.60 32.98 -20.80
N GLY A 134 -12.63 32.24 -20.39
CA GLY A 134 -13.99 32.40 -20.89
C GLY A 134 -14.79 33.49 -20.17
N ASN A 135 -16.00 33.77 -20.64
CA ASN A 135 -16.86 34.79 -20.03
C ASN A 135 -17.65 34.21 -18.86
N VAL A 136 -17.95 35.04 -17.85
CA VAL A 136 -18.87 34.68 -16.77
C VAL A 136 -20.03 35.68 -16.70
N LYS A 137 -21.27 35.17 -16.69
CA LYS A 137 -22.49 35.97 -16.57
C LYS A 137 -23.36 35.44 -15.44
N PHE A 138 -23.92 36.35 -14.64
CA PHE A 138 -24.84 35.99 -13.56
C PHE A 138 -26.24 36.51 -13.85
N VAL A 139 -27.23 35.63 -13.73
CA VAL A 139 -28.65 35.89 -14.00
C VAL A 139 -29.46 35.64 -12.73
N ALA A 140 -30.36 36.57 -12.40
CA ALA A 140 -31.29 36.41 -11.29
C ALA A 140 -32.60 35.81 -11.82
N GLY A 141 -32.98 34.63 -11.36
CA GLY A 141 -34.17 33.96 -11.87
C GLY A 141 -34.48 32.64 -11.18
N ASP A 142 -35.73 32.21 -11.31
CA ASP A 142 -36.16 30.88 -10.87
C ASP A 142 -35.69 29.83 -11.87
N PHE A 143 -34.87 28.86 -11.43
CA PHE A 143 -34.40 27.74 -12.23
C PHE A 143 -35.52 26.99 -12.95
N PHE A 144 -36.69 26.86 -12.32
CA PHE A 144 -37.84 26.16 -12.91
C PHE A 144 -38.64 27.02 -13.90
N SER A 145 -38.37 28.32 -13.97
CA SER A 145 -38.92 29.23 -14.99
C SER A 145 -38.04 29.23 -16.25
N SER A 146 -38.63 29.53 -17.41
CA SER A 146 -37.92 29.74 -18.67
C SER A 146 -37.59 31.21 -18.95
N GLU A 147 -38.06 32.15 -18.13
CA GLU A 147 -37.90 33.59 -18.39
C GLU A 147 -36.43 34.03 -18.45
N TRP A 148 -35.61 33.49 -17.54
CA TRP A 148 -34.18 33.81 -17.45
C TRP A 148 -33.37 33.24 -18.62
N GLU A 149 -33.88 32.24 -19.33
CA GLU A 149 -33.16 31.60 -20.45
C GLU A 149 -32.88 32.62 -21.56
N SER A 150 -33.81 33.54 -21.82
CA SER A 150 -33.63 34.60 -22.82
C SER A 150 -32.49 35.57 -22.48
N GLU A 151 -32.08 35.64 -21.22
CA GLU A 151 -30.90 36.39 -20.78
C GLU A 151 -29.61 35.57 -20.88
N ALA A 152 -29.68 34.24 -20.90
CA ALA A 152 -28.51 33.35 -20.88
C ALA A 152 -28.21 32.72 -22.26
N LEU A 153 -29.24 32.43 -23.06
CA LEU A 153 -29.17 31.64 -24.28
C LEU A 153 -29.96 32.34 -25.39
N ARG A 154 -29.52 32.19 -26.65
CA ARG A 154 -30.34 32.56 -27.81
C ARG A 154 -31.37 31.47 -28.08
N ASP A 155 -32.44 31.80 -28.81
CA ASP A 155 -33.51 30.85 -29.14
C ASP A 155 -32.95 29.53 -29.73
N GLY A 156 -33.25 28.42 -29.04
CA GLY A 156 -32.83 27.06 -29.44
C GLY A 156 -31.42 26.65 -29.01
N GLU A 157 -30.66 27.52 -28.35
CA GLU A 157 -29.38 27.16 -27.75
C GLU A 157 -29.56 26.38 -26.44
N LYS A 158 -28.55 25.60 -26.09
CA LYS A 158 -28.51 24.78 -24.88
C LYS A 158 -27.10 24.77 -24.29
N PHE A 159 -26.97 24.36 -23.03
CA PHE A 159 -25.69 24.23 -22.35
C PHE A 159 -24.99 22.93 -22.73
N ASP A 160 -23.66 22.99 -22.74
CA ASP A 160 -22.76 21.86 -22.96
C ASP A 160 -22.39 21.16 -21.65
N LEU A 161 -22.39 21.92 -20.56
CA LEU A 161 -22.10 21.46 -19.21
C LEU A 161 -23.10 22.06 -18.22
N VAL A 162 -23.62 21.26 -17.30
CA VAL A 162 -24.29 21.75 -16.09
C VAL A 162 -23.59 21.14 -14.88
N TYR A 163 -23.26 21.97 -13.90
CA TYR A 163 -22.65 21.53 -12.64
C TYR A 163 -23.60 21.74 -11.46
N ASP A 164 -23.98 20.66 -10.78
CA ASP A 164 -24.75 20.67 -9.54
C ASP A 164 -23.86 20.23 -8.37
N TYR A 165 -23.93 20.96 -7.24
CA TYR A 165 -23.29 20.54 -5.99
C TYR A 165 -24.22 20.75 -4.79
N THR A 166 -24.57 22.00 -4.54
CA THR A 166 -25.41 22.38 -3.39
C THR A 166 -26.84 22.71 -3.80
N PHE A 167 -27.19 22.54 -5.08
CA PHE A 167 -28.49 22.95 -5.59
C PHE A 167 -29.54 21.87 -5.35
N LEU A 168 -29.34 20.62 -5.79
CA LEU A 168 -30.33 19.56 -5.55
C LEU A 168 -30.58 19.30 -4.05
N CYS A 169 -29.54 19.34 -3.21
CA CYS A 169 -29.72 19.16 -1.77
C CYS A 169 -30.37 20.37 -1.07
N ALA A 170 -30.45 21.53 -1.74
CA ALA A 170 -31.13 22.72 -1.26
C ALA A 170 -32.60 22.81 -1.72
N LEU A 171 -33.08 21.87 -2.53
CA LEU A 171 -34.46 21.81 -3.01
C LEU A 171 -35.34 20.89 -2.16
N HIS A 172 -36.59 21.31 -1.93
CA HIS A 172 -37.62 20.46 -1.34
C HIS A 172 -37.70 19.13 -2.11
N PRO A 173 -37.82 17.96 -1.44
CA PRO A 173 -37.84 16.67 -2.12
C PRO A 173 -38.90 16.57 -3.24
N SER A 174 -40.05 17.24 -3.09
CA SER A 174 -41.11 17.28 -4.13
C SER A 174 -40.71 17.98 -5.43
N LEU A 175 -39.58 18.66 -5.49
CA LEU A 175 -39.05 19.35 -6.68
C LEU A 175 -37.99 18.52 -7.42
N ARG A 176 -37.54 17.39 -6.87
CA ARG A 176 -36.44 16.57 -7.41
C ARG A 176 -36.71 16.04 -8.83
N GLN A 177 -37.92 15.56 -9.10
CA GLN A 177 -38.30 15.10 -10.44
C GLN A 177 -38.28 16.25 -11.46
N LYS A 178 -38.86 17.41 -11.09
CA LYS A 178 -38.82 18.62 -11.94
C LYS A 178 -37.40 19.09 -12.20
N TRP A 179 -36.50 18.95 -11.20
CA TRP A 179 -35.10 19.28 -11.36
C TRP A 179 -34.43 18.40 -12.43
N ALA A 180 -34.64 17.08 -12.39
CA ALA A 180 -34.07 16.17 -13.38
C ALA A 180 -34.58 16.45 -14.80
N GLU A 181 -35.89 16.72 -14.95
CA GLU A 181 -36.49 17.14 -16.22
C GLU A 181 -35.88 18.45 -16.73
N ARG A 182 -35.69 19.41 -15.83
CA ARG A 182 -35.12 20.72 -16.17
C ARG A 182 -33.66 20.62 -16.60
N MET A 183 -32.84 19.81 -15.92
CA MET A 183 -31.45 19.54 -16.31
C MET A 183 -31.38 18.95 -17.72
N SER A 184 -32.24 17.97 -18.04
CA SER A 184 -32.32 17.37 -19.38
C SER A 184 -32.75 18.39 -20.45
N HIS A 185 -33.68 19.29 -20.11
CA HIS A 185 -34.12 20.34 -21.04
C HIS A 185 -33.01 21.34 -21.36
N LEU A 186 -32.24 21.75 -20.35
CA LEU A 186 -31.19 22.77 -20.46
C LEU A 186 -29.92 22.25 -21.15
N LEU A 187 -29.67 20.94 -21.11
CA LEU A 187 -28.52 20.31 -21.77
C LEU A 187 -28.81 19.93 -23.22
N HIS A 188 -27.83 20.14 -24.10
CA HIS A 188 -27.89 19.55 -25.44
C HIS A 188 -27.74 18.01 -25.38
N PRO A 189 -28.21 17.26 -26.40
CA PRO A 189 -27.98 15.81 -26.47
C PRO A 189 -26.48 15.48 -26.43
N GLY A 190 -26.06 14.61 -25.52
CA GLY A 190 -24.64 14.32 -25.26
C GLY A 190 -23.91 15.34 -24.38
N GLY A 191 -24.59 16.40 -23.91
CA GLY A 191 -24.05 17.35 -22.95
C GLY A 191 -23.83 16.72 -21.57
N LEU A 192 -22.94 17.32 -20.79
CA LEU A 192 -22.46 16.82 -19.50
C LEU A 192 -23.29 17.37 -18.33
N LEU A 193 -23.81 16.49 -17.49
CA LEU A 193 -24.29 16.83 -16.15
C LEU A 193 -23.29 16.29 -15.12
N VAL A 194 -22.69 17.20 -14.35
CA VAL A 194 -21.72 16.86 -13.30
C VAL A 194 -22.37 17.14 -11.96
N CYS A 195 -22.52 16.10 -11.15
CA CYS A 195 -23.11 16.20 -9.83
C CYS A 195 -22.05 15.89 -8.78
N LEU A 196 -21.76 16.85 -7.91
CA LEU A 196 -21.06 16.57 -6.66
C LEU A 196 -22.11 16.23 -5.60
N GLU A 197 -22.24 14.95 -5.31
CA GLU A 197 -23.33 14.43 -4.48
C GLU A 197 -23.03 14.64 -2.99
N PHE A 198 -23.80 15.53 -2.36
CA PHE A 198 -23.69 15.88 -0.94
C PHE A 198 -25.06 16.27 -0.37
N PRO A 199 -25.39 15.93 0.90
CA PRO A 199 -24.69 15.00 1.78
C PRO A 199 -25.11 13.54 1.53
N MET A 200 -24.14 12.66 1.31
CA MET A 200 -24.38 11.22 1.12
C MET A 200 -24.49 10.44 2.43
N TYR A 201 -24.08 11.03 3.56
CA TYR A 201 -24.22 10.42 4.89
C TYR A 201 -25.59 10.63 5.52
N LYS A 202 -26.36 11.61 5.03
CA LYS A 202 -27.66 11.97 5.60
C LYS A 202 -28.75 11.15 4.95
N ASP A 203 -29.58 10.52 5.78
CA ASP A 203 -30.76 9.79 5.32
C ASP A 203 -31.70 10.74 4.55
N PRO A 204 -32.13 10.39 3.31
CA PRO A 204 -33.02 11.22 2.50
C PRO A 204 -34.36 11.57 3.17
N SER A 205 -34.81 10.81 4.17
CA SER A 205 -36.04 11.06 4.94
C SER A 205 -35.90 12.15 6.02
N LEU A 206 -34.67 12.55 6.37
CA LEU A 206 -34.43 13.57 7.39
C LEU A 206 -34.65 14.99 6.87
N PRO A 207 -35.14 15.92 7.72
CA PRO A 207 -35.45 17.29 7.29
C PRO A 207 -34.19 18.04 6.85
N GLY A 208 -34.27 18.71 5.70
CA GLY A 208 -33.27 19.64 5.16
C GLY A 208 -33.75 21.10 5.16
N PRO A 209 -33.05 22.00 4.45
CA PRO A 209 -31.81 21.79 3.71
C PRO A 209 -30.57 21.71 4.63
N PRO A 210 -29.49 21.03 4.20
CA PRO A 210 -29.45 20.19 3.01
C PRO A 210 -30.25 18.89 3.23
N TRP A 211 -31.09 18.48 2.28
CA TRP A 211 -31.73 17.15 2.32
C TRP A 211 -30.73 16.06 1.94
N GLY A 212 -30.90 14.84 2.49
CA GLY A 212 -30.03 13.71 2.15
C GLY A 212 -30.17 13.27 0.70
N LEU A 213 -29.05 12.95 0.05
CA LEU A 213 -28.99 12.61 -1.39
C LEU A 213 -28.52 11.17 -1.69
N LYS A 214 -28.32 10.32 -0.67
CA LYS A 214 -27.89 8.93 -0.87
C LYS A 214 -28.82 8.18 -1.85
N GLY A 215 -28.29 7.77 -3.01
CA GLY A 215 -29.02 7.06 -4.08
C GLY A 215 -30.00 7.93 -4.90
N VAL A 216 -30.16 9.21 -4.56
CA VAL A 216 -31.17 10.10 -5.17
C VAL A 216 -30.81 10.44 -6.62
N HIS A 217 -29.55 10.75 -6.92
CA HIS A 217 -29.13 11.06 -8.29
C HIS A 217 -29.29 9.87 -9.22
N TRP A 218 -28.87 8.68 -8.80
CA TRP A 218 -29.02 7.46 -9.59
C TRP A 218 -30.49 7.15 -9.90
N ASP A 219 -31.36 7.28 -8.90
CA ASP A 219 -32.79 7.05 -9.08
C ASP A 219 -33.41 8.06 -10.06
N LEU A 220 -33.13 9.35 -9.89
CA LEU A 220 -33.67 10.41 -10.75
C LEU A 220 -33.13 10.35 -12.19
N LEU A 221 -31.81 10.28 -12.33
CA LEU A 221 -31.12 10.53 -13.59
C LEU A 221 -31.02 9.27 -14.45
N ALA A 222 -30.69 8.12 -13.83
CA ALA A 222 -30.47 6.87 -14.54
C ALA A 222 -31.70 5.96 -14.53
N ARG A 223 -32.36 5.74 -13.39
CA ARG A 223 -33.54 4.85 -13.31
C ARG A 223 -34.83 5.51 -13.83
N GLY A 224 -34.94 6.83 -13.70
CA GLY A 224 -36.15 7.59 -14.01
C GLY A 224 -37.22 7.53 -12.91
N GLY A 225 -36.80 7.35 -11.66
CA GLY A 225 -37.64 7.42 -10.47
C GLY A 225 -37.94 8.85 -10.03
N ASP A 226 -38.58 8.99 -8.85
CA ASP A 226 -38.98 10.28 -8.31
C ASP A 226 -37.98 10.87 -7.31
N GLY A 227 -36.95 10.11 -6.90
CA GLY A 227 -35.96 10.52 -5.92
C GLY A 227 -36.53 10.75 -4.53
N ILE A 228 -37.70 10.20 -4.20
CA ILE A 228 -38.41 10.33 -2.91
C ILE A 228 -38.77 8.95 -2.36
N CYS A 229 -39.42 8.11 -3.16
CA CYS A 229 -39.92 6.80 -2.77
C CYS A 229 -39.20 5.68 -3.51
N ASN A 230 -38.92 4.56 -2.85
CA ASN A 230 -38.25 3.40 -3.47
C ASN A 230 -36.87 3.73 -4.09
N ILE A 231 -36.15 4.71 -3.51
CA ILE A 231 -34.72 4.92 -3.76
C ILE A 231 -34.06 3.59 -3.37
N ALA A 232 -33.73 2.76 -4.36
CA ALA A 232 -33.37 1.36 -4.12
C ALA A 232 -32.11 1.26 -3.25
N GLU A 233 -32.09 0.31 -2.32
CA GLU A 233 -30.87 -0.07 -1.57
C GLU A 233 -29.96 -1.02 -2.38
N GLU A 234 -30.36 -1.38 -3.61
CA GLU A 234 -29.59 -2.23 -4.51
C GLU A 234 -28.32 -1.50 -5.00
N GLU A 235 -27.23 -2.24 -5.21
CA GLU A 235 -25.99 -1.69 -5.75
C GLU A 235 -26.24 -1.01 -7.11
N GLU A 236 -25.69 0.19 -7.28
CA GLU A 236 -25.79 0.96 -8.52
C GLU A 236 -25.01 0.25 -9.63
N ASP A 237 -25.65 -0.73 -10.29
CA ASP A 237 -25.05 -1.59 -11.29
C ASP A 237 -25.20 -1.01 -12.70
N ASP A 238 -24.07 -0.55 -13.25
CA ASP A 238 -23.98 0.01 -14.61
C ASP A 238 -24.00 -1.09 -15.71
N THR A 239 -23.89 -2.39 -15.37
CA THR A 239 -23.79 -3.49 -16.35
C THR A 239 -25.08 -3.78 -17.13
N GLU A 240 -26.21 -3.24 -16.67
CA GLU A 240 -27.53 -3.36 -17.28
C GLU A 240 -28.07 -1.99 -17.79
N ALA A 241 -27.17 -1.08 -18.17
CA ALA A 241 -27.50 0.30 -18.59
C ALA A 241 -28.62 0.37 -19.64
N ALA A 242 -28.69 -0.58 -20.58
CA ALA A 242 -29.70 -0.63 -21.64
C ALA A 242 -31.16 -0.81 -21.13
N LYS A 243 -31.36 -1.23 -19.87
CA LYS A 243 -32.69 -1.45 -19.27
C LYS A 243 -33.18 -0.24 -18.44
N LEU A 244 -32.33 0.75 -18.19
CA LEU A 244 -32.65 1.90 -17.36
C LEU A 244 -33.42 2.97 -18.16
N LYS A 245 -34.45 3.58 -17.55
CA LYS A 245 -35.43 4.46 -18.21
C LYS A 245 -35.19 5.96 -18.00
N GLY A 246 -34.17 6.34 -17.24
CA GLY A 246 -33.82 7.73 -16.97
C GLY A 246 -33.29 8.46 -18.22
N GLN A 247 -33.26 9.79 -18.14
CA GLN A 247 -32.88 10.66 -19.26
C GLN A 247 -31.35 10.83 -19.40
N PHE A 248 -30.59 10.20 -18.49
CA PHE A 248 -29.15 10.35 -18.41
C PHE A 248 -28.46 9.00 -18.28
N ARG A 249 -27.26 8.90 -18.85
CA ARG A 249 -26.36 7.76 -18.68
C ARG A 249 -25.16 8.17 -17.85
N ARG A 250 -24.85 7.41 -16.81
CA ARG A 250 -23.70 7.68 -15.95
C ARG A 250 -22.42 7.23 -16.64
N ALA A 251 -21.51 8.17 -16.83
CA ALA A 251 -20.20 7.98 -17.43
C ALA A 251 -19.17 7.55 -16.38
N GLN A 252 -19.21 8.21 -15.24
CA GLN A 252 -18.26 8.03 -14.15
C GLN A 252 -18.96 8.23 -12.82
N TYR A 253 -18.52 7.49 -11.83
CA TYR A 253 -18.95 7.62 -10.44
C TYR A 253 -17.77 7.28 -9.54
N PHE A 254 -17.25 8.27 -8.83
CA PHE A 254 -16.07 8.09 -8.01
C PHE A 254 -16.03 9.06 -6.85
N ARG A 255 -15.23 8.71 -5.84
CA ARG A 255 -14.96 9.60 -4.72
C ARG A 255 -13.85 10.57 -5.11
N PRO A 256 -14.06 11.90 -5.06
CA PRO A 256 -13.01 12.85 -5.34
C PRO A 256 -11.90 12.78 -4.28
N THR A 257 -10.65 12.94 -4.70
CA THR A 257 -9.46 12.90 -3.83
C THR A 257 -9.48 14.02 -2.79
N ARG A 258 -10.01 15.18 -3.16
CA ARG A 258 -10.18 16.36 -2.30
C ARG A 258 -11.65 16.81 -2.34
N SER A 259 -12.20 17.20 -1.19
CA SER A 259 -13.51 17.85 -1.06
C SER A 259 -13.53 18.74 0.20
N TYR A 260 -14.59 19.52 0.40
CA TYR A 260 -14.79 20.31 1.60
C TYR A 260 -14.86 19.46 2.88
N PRO A 261 -14.47 20.00 4.05
CA PRO A 261 -14.52 19.28 5.33
C PRO A 261 -15.88 18.65 5.65
N SER A 262 -16.98 19.31 5.28
CA SER A 262 -18.35 18.81 5.52
C SER A 262 -18.72 17.56 4.72
N GLY A 263 -17.98 17.28 3.65
CA GLY A 263 -18.18 16.15 2.76
C GLY A 263 -16.99 15.18 2.66
N LYS A 264 -15.91 15.44 3.42
CA LYS A 264 -14.65 14.70 3.35
C LYS A 264 -14.86 13.23 3.72
N GLY A 265 -14.75 12.36 2.72
CA GLY A 265 -14.89 10.91 2.84
C GLY A 265 -16.27 10.36 2.46
N THR A 266 -17.26 11.22 2.21
CA THR A 266 -18.63 10.82 1.86
C THR A 266 -19.12 11.36 0.53
N ASP A 267 -18.60 12.50 0.07
CA ASP A 267 -18.99 13.07 -1.23
C ASP A 267 -18.58 12.13 -2.35
N LEU A 268 -19.44 12.08 -3.38
CA LEU A 268 -19.19 11.34 -4.61
C LEU A 268 -19.38 12.30 -5.77
N LEU A 269 -18.58 12.16 -6.80
CA LEU A 269 -18.73 12.90 -8.04
C LEU A 269 -19.26 11.93 -9.09
N SER A 270 -20.39 12.29 -9.69
CA SER A 270 -20.98 11.59 -10.81
C SER A 270 -20.99 12.47 -12.05
N ILE A 271 -20.62 11.87 -13.18
CA ILE A 271 -20.65 12.51 -14.49
C ILE A 271 -21.67 11.76 -15.33
N TYR A 272 -22.64 12.47 -15.89
CA TYR A 272 -23.69 11.91 -16.74
C TYR A 272 -23.69 12.57 -18.12
N TYR A 273 -24.10 11.81 -19.14
CA TYR A 273 -24.46 12.31 -20.47
C TYR A 273 -25.97 12.35 -20.64
N SER A 274 -26.49 13.41 -21.26
CA SER A 274 -27.90 13.49 -21.67
C SER A 274 -28.18 12.52 -22.82
N ASP A 275 -29.10 11.57 -22.63
CA ASP A 275 -29.33 10.41 -23.51
C ASP A 275 -30.23 10.70 -24.74
N ASN A 276 -30.32 11.96 -25.16
CA ASN A 276 -31.25 12.40 -26.23
C ASN A 276 -30.75 12.15 -27.67
N GLY A 277 -29.79 11.23 -27.87
CA GLY A 277 -29.40 10.75 -29.20
C GLY A 277 -27.89 10.74 -29.45
N THR A 278 -27.42 9.59 -29.93
CA THR A 278 -26.03 9.22 -30.33
C THR A 278 -24.98 9.26 -29.21
N GLU A 279 -24.45 8.09 -28.86
CA GLU A 279 -23.25 7.94 -28.01
C GLU A 279 -22.15 8.88 -28.51
N PRO A 280 -21.66 9.83 -27.69
CA PRO A 280 -20.46 10.55 -28.03
C PRO A 280 -19.30 9.54 -28.04
N ALA A 281 -18.63 9.41 -29.18
CA ALA A 281 -17.41 8.64 -29.29
C ALA A 281 -16.31 9.32 -28.45
N LEU A 282 -16.14 8.87 -27.20
CA LEU A 282 -14.98 9.20 -26.40
C LEU A 282 -13.76 8.54 -27.04
N SER A 283 -13.05 9.28 -27.89
CA SER A 283 -11.67 8.94 -28.22
C SER A 283 -10.79 9.40 -27.07
N PHE A 284 -10.35 8.47 -26.23
CA PHE A 284 -9.35 8.74 -25.21
C PHE A 284 -8.05 9.20 -25.89
N SER A 285 -7.67 10.46 -25.70
CA SER A 285 -6.36 10.95 -26.09
C SER A 285 -5.50 10.89 -24.85
N VAL A 286 -4.71 9.82 -24.74
CA VAL A 286 -3.74 9.66 -23.64
C VAL A 286 -2.77 10.85 -23.69
N VAL A 287 -2.97 11.84 -22.82
CA VAL A 287 -1.97 12.87 -22.54
C VAL A 287 -0.91 12.21 -21.64
N PRO A 288 0.34 12.08 -22.11
CA PRO A 288 1.37 11.34 -21.41
C PRO A 288 1.93 12.21 -20.28
N ASP A 289 1.80 11.75 -19.04
CA ASP A 289 2.76 12.08 -17.99
C ASP A 289 3.25 10.80 -17.31
N GLU A 290 4.53 10.82 -16.98
CA GLU A 290 5.45 9.71 -17.05
C GLU A 290 5.34 8.76 -15.85
N ARG A 291 4.69 7.61 -16.06
CA ARG A 291 5.15 6.26 -15.61
C ARG A 291 4.09 5.20 -15.88
N PHE A 292 4.03 4.71 -17.13
CA PHE A 292 3.80 3.31 -17.51
C PHE A 292 3.93 3.26 -19.04
N ILE A 293 5.06 2.77 -19.55
CA ILE A 293 5.20 2.50 -20.99
C ILE A 293 4.62 1.10 -21.24
N LEU A 294 3.34 1.03 -21.62
CA LEU A 294 2.87 -0.05 -22.48
C LEU A 294 3.20 0.37 -23.92
N THR A 295 4.29 -0.13 -24.48
CA THR A 295 4.59 0.12 -25.89
C THR A 295 3.57 -0.60 -26.78
N ASP A 296 2.92 0.12 -27.70
CA ASP A 296 2.22 -0.46 -28.84
C ASP A 296 3.24 -1.06 -29.84
N TYR A 297 3.74 -2.23 -29.47
CA TYR A 297 4.65 -3.04 -30.29
C TYR A 297 4.04 -3.45 -31.63
N PRO A 298 2.74 -3.84 -31.72
CA PRO A 298 2.10 -4.16 -33.00
C PRO A 298 2.15 -3.02 -34.02
N ALA A 299 1.82 -1.79 -33.64
CA ALA A 299 1.83 -0.65 -34.57
C ALA A 299 3.24 -0.27 -35.05
N ARG A 300 4.24 -0.38 -34.16
CA ARG A 300 5.64 -0.06 -34.49
C ARG A 300 6.34 -1.15 -35.31
N SER A 301 5.95 -2.41 -35.13
CA SER A 301 6.35 -3.55 -35.97
C SER A 301 5.74 -3.45 -37.36
N ALA A 302 4.43 -3.13 -37.45
CA ALA A 302 3.73 -2.91 -38.72
C ALA A 302 4.30 -1.70 -39.51
N ALA A 303 4.86 -0.70 -38.81
CA ALA A 303 5.51 0.45 -39.42
C ALA A 303 7.03 0.26 -39.71
N GLY A 304 7.60 -0.93 -39.46
CA GLY A 304 9.01 -1.24 -39.73
C GLY A 304 10.03 -0.48 -38.86
N LYS A 305 9.60 0.09 -37.72
CA LYS A 305 10.43 0.95 -36.84
C LYS A 305 11.11 0.21 -35.69
N VAL A 306 10.86 -1.09 -35.53
CA VAL A 306 11.49 -2.00 -34.56
C VAL A 306 11.62 -3.38 -35.21
N ALA A 307 12.64 -4.16 -34.81
CA ALA A 307 12.88 -5.49 -35.36
C ALA A 307 11.66 -6.41 -35.18
N HIS A 308 11.37 -7.24 -36.19
CA HIS A 308 10.19 -8.12 -36.28
C HIS A 308 10.06 -9.22 -35.20
N ARG A 309 10.90 -9.25 -34.16
CA ARG A 309 10.90 -10.31 -33.15
C ARG A 309 10.86 -9.76 -31.74
N PRO A 310 9.86 -10.12 -30.91
CA PRO A 310 9.87 -9.79 -29.49
C PRO A 310 10.69 -10.82 -28.72
N THR A 311 11.64 -10.36 -27.91
CA THR A 311 12.25 -11.14 -26.83
C THR A 311 11.35 -10.98 -25.60
N SER A 312 10.74 -12.07 -25.12
CA SER A 312 9.87 -12.06 -23.95
C SER A 312 10.66 -12.02 -22.64
N THR A 313 10.39 -11.03 -21.78
CA THR A 313 10.77 -11.05 -20.36
C THR A 313 9.55 -10.83 -19.44
N SER A 314 9.38 -11.78 -18.51
CA SER A 314 8.66 -11.74 -17.23
C SER A 314 7.12 -11.84 -17.20
N ASN A 315 6.58 -12.94 -16.64
CA ASN A 315 6.10 -13.07 -15.25
C ASN A 315 5.03 -14.17 -15.15
N CYS A 316 5.46 -15.42 -14.98
CA CYS A 316 4.64 -16.51 -14.45
C CYS A 316 5.54 -17.37 -13.56
N VAL A 317 5.51 -17.10 -12.26
CA VAL A 317 5.95 -18.03 -11.23
C VAL A 317 4.69 -18.58 -10.58
N ASN A 318 4.14 -19.63 -11.17
CA ASN A 318 3.56 -20.79 -10.49
C ASN A 318 3.02 -21.76 -11.55
N GLU A 319 3.23 -23.04 -11.28
CA GLU A 319 2.88 -24.22 -12.08
C GLU A 319 3.88 -24.58 -13.19
N TYR A 320 4.62 -25.67 -12.95
CA TYR A 320 5.35 -26.41 -13.98
C TYR A 320 4.32 -27.04 -14.95
N ALA A 321 3.87 -26.27 -15.94
CA ALA A 321 3.33 -26.80 -17.18
C ALA A 321 4.30 -26.43 -18.30
N SER A 322 4.89 -27.44 -18.94
CA SER A 322 5.72 -27.25 -20.13
C SER A 322 4.87 -26.60 -21.23
N LEU A 323 5.27 -25.42 -21.72
CA LEU A 323 4.69 -24.76 -22.89
C LEU A 323 5.04 -25.59 -24.15
N ILE A 324 4.24 -26.62 -24.42
CA ILE A 324 4.29 -27.36 -25.69
C ILE A 324 3.16 -26.81 -26.56
N ILE A 325 3.53 -26.19 -27.68
CA ILE A 325 2.64 -25.60 -28.67
C ILE A 325 2.32 -26.67 -29.73
N TYR A 326 1.05 -26.82 -30.10
CA TYR A 326 0.59 -27.81 -31.08
C TYR A 326 -0.02 -27.14 -32.32
N PRO A 327 0.08 -27.75 -33.52
CA PRO A 327 -0.68 -27.31 -34.68
C PRO A 327 -2.19 -27.42 -34.42
N VAL A 328 -2.98 -26.43 -34.84
CA VAL A 328 -4.45 -26.35 -34.72
C VAL A 328 -5.14 -27.61 -35.24
N ASN A 329 -4.52 -28.28 -36.22
CA ASN A 329 -5.08 -29.44 -36.91
C ASN A 329 -4.50 -30.79 -36.44
N ASN A 330 -3.56 -30.82 -35.49
CA ASN A 330 -2.97 -32.07 -34.98
C ASN A 330 -2.41 -31.93 -33.55
N SER A 331 -3.25 -32.15 -32.56
CA SER A 331 -2.92 -32.06 -31.12
C SER A 331 -2.03 -33.18 -30.58
N THR A 332 -1.50 -34.05 -31.44
CA THR A 332 -0.63 -35.19 -31.06
C THR A 332 0.74 -35.16 -31.70
N ALA A 333 0.99 -34.24 -32.64
CA ALA A 333 2.31 -34.03 -33.21
C ALA A 333 3.18 -33.21 -32.25
N GLY A 334 4.41 -33.64 -32.02
CA GLY A 334 5.43 -32.80 -31.36
C GLY A 334 5.79 -31.60 -32.22
N LEU A 335 6.40 -30.59 -31.61
CA LEU A 335 6.81 -29.32 -32.22
C LEU A 335 7.51 -29.51 -33.57
N ASP A 336 7.05 -28.79 -34.61
CA ASP A 336 7.76 -28.64 -35.88
C ASP A 336 8.93 -27.63 -35.69
N PRO A 337 10.19 -28.07 -35.72
CA PRO A 337 11.34 -27.19 -35.47
C PRO A 337 11.53 -26.14 -36.57
N ALA A 338 11.04 -26.38 -37.79
CA ALA A 338 11.18 -25.45 -38.91
C ALA A 338 10.24 -24.25 -38.74
N ALA A 339 9.00 -24.48 -38.29
CA ALA A 339 8.04 -23.42 -37.97
C ALA A 339 8.52 -22.51 -36.81
N LEU A 340 9.24 -23.09 -35.83
CA LEU A 340 9.82 -22.34 -34.71
C LEU A 340 10.99 -21.44 -35.15
N LEU A 341 11.76 -21.85 -36.15
CA LEU A 341 12.89 -21.07 -36.70
C LEU A 341 12.43 -19.95 -37.64
N GLU A 342 11.33 -20.18 -38.38
CA GLU A 342 10.74 -19.23 -39.32
C GLU A 342 9.76 -18.25 -38.66
N GLY A 343 9.22 -18.58 -37.48
CA GLY A 343 8.40 -17.68 -36.66
C GLY A 343 6.93 -17.57 -37.10
N ASP A 344 6.45 -18.47 -37.95
CA ASP A 344 5.05 -18.55 -38.34
C ASP A 344 4.29 -19.53 -37.44
N LEU A 345 3.55 -18.97 -36.47
CA LEU A 345 2.74 -19.72 -35.49
C LEU A 345 1.23 -19.50 -35.71
N THR A 346 0.84 -19.00 -36.88
CA THR A 346 -0.55 -18.62 -37.18
C THR A 346 -1.55 -19.78 -37.05
N ASP A 347 -1.09 -21.02 -37.22
CA ASP A 347 -1.91 -22.24 -37.08
C ASP A 347 -1.51 -23.08 -35.86
N SER A 348 -1.21 -22.46 -34.71
CA SER A 348 -0.83 -23.15 -33.46
C SER A 348 -1.64 -22.73 -32.21
N ILE A 349 -1.88 -23.66 -31.26
CA ILE A 349 -2.69 -23.44 -30.05
C ILE A 349 -1.86 -23.65 -28.77
N CYS A 350 -2.03 -22.74 -27.79
CA CYS A 350 -1.48 -22.83 -26.43
C CYS A 350 -2.59 -23.13 -25.40
N PRO A 351 -2.47 -24.15 -24.52
CA PRO A 351 -3.62 -24.61 -23.72
C PRO A 351 -4.01 -23.73 -22.51
N THR A 352 -3.26 -22.70 -22.16
CA THR A 352 -3.47 -21.91 -20.91
C THR A 352 -4.42 -20.72 -21.04
N ALA A 353 -5.15 -20.58 -22.15
CA ALA A 353 -6.24 -19.62 -22.28
C ALA A 353 -7.60 -20.32 -22.14
N ASN A 354 -8.01 -20.69 -20.93
CA ASN A 354 -9.39 -21.11 -20.64
C ASN A 354 -9.70 -21.15 -19.13
N SER A 355 -9.88 -19.99 -18.49
CA SER A 355 -10.46 -19.91 -17.15
C SER A 355 -11.99 -19.75 -17.25
N THR A 356 -12.69 -20.80 -16.80
CA THR A 356 -14.02 -20.93 -16.15
C THR A 356 -15.24 -20.08 -16.59
N PHE A 357 -15.09 -18.83 -17.05
CA PHE A 357 -16.20 -17.92 -17.34
C PHE A 357 -16.99 -18.30 -18.62
N LEU A 358 -16.30 -18.79 -19.66
CA LEU A 358 -16.95 -19.22 -20.92
C LEU A 358 -17.65 -20.59 -20.82
N ARG A 359 -17.24 -21.47 -19.89
CA ARG A 359 -17.85 -22.80 -19.72
C ARG A 359 -19.28 -22.74 -19.17
N ASN A 360 -19.53 -21.82 -18.24
CA ASN A 360 -20.84 -21.66 -17.60
C ASN A 360 -21.86 -20.97 -18.52
N GLN A 361 -21.41 -20.08 -19.42
CA GLN A 361 -22.31 -19.43 -20.39
C GLN A 361 -22.77 -20.37 -21.52
N GLN A 362 -22.05 -21.46 -21.79
CA GLN A 362 -22.38 -22.40 -22.88
C GLN A 362 -23.03 -23.71 -22.41
N ASN A 363 -23.34 -23.85 -21.12
CA ASN A 363 -23.98 -25.05 -20.55
C ASN A 363 -23.24 -26.36 -20.89
N ILE A 364 -21.91 -26.33 -20.91
CA ILE A 364 -21.09 -27.53 -21.16
C ILE A 364 -20.87 -28.24 -19.82
N PRO A 365 -21.28 -29.52 -19.65
CA PRO A 365 -21.20 -30.20 -18.36
C PRO A 365 -19.76 -30.48 -17.92
N ASP A 366 -19.51 -30.40 -16.62
CA ASP A 366 -18.27 -30.83 -15.97
C ASP A 366 -18.05 -32.35 -16.18
N PRO A 367 -16.94 -32.79 -16.81
CA PRO A 367 -16.67 -34.20 -17.05
C PRO A 367 -16.28 -34.98 -15.78
N LEU A 368 -16.12 -34.33 -14.63
CA LEU A 368 -15.69 -34.99 -13.38
C LEU A 368 -16.80 -35.15 -12.33
N ASN A 369 -17.98 -34.52 -12.50
CA ASN A 369 -19.14 -34.74 -11.64
C ASN A 369 -20.44 -34.76 -12.46
N GLY A 370 -20.82 -35.95 -12.95
CA GLY A 370 -22.10 -36.14 -13.65
C GLY A 370 -23.31 -36.07 -12.69
N PRO A 371 -24.48 -35.56 -13.14
CA PRO A 371 -25.72 -35.63 -12.39
C PRO A 371 -26.27 -37.07 -12.35
N GLN A 372 -26.78 -37.51 -11.19
CA GLN A 372 -27.37 -38.83 -10.92
C GLN A 372 -28.72 -39.10 -11.63
N LEU A 373 -28.87 -38.75 -12.91
CA LEU A 373 -30.18 -38.76 -13.60
C LEU A 373 -30.27 -39.58 -14.89
N LEU A 374 -29.37 -40.54 -15.13
CA LEU A 374 -29.45 -41.43 -16.30
C LEU A 374 -29.37 -42.94 -16.03
N GLY A 375 -29.46 -43.39 -14.77
CA GLY A 375 -29.68 -44.82 -14.47
C GLY A 375 -28.49 -45.76 -14.72
N TRP A 376 -27.26 -45.27 -14.56
CA TRP A 376 -26.05 -46.10 -14.65
C TRP A 376 -25.65 -46.57 -13.24
N GLU A 377 -25.30 -47.85 -13.10
CA GLU A 377 -24.86 -48.38 -11.81
C GLU A 377 -23.46 -47.84 -11.41
N PRO A 378 -23.21 -47.59 -10.11
CA PRO A 378 -21.94 -47.06 -9.64
C PRO A 378 -20.79 -48.04 -9.89
N VAL A 379 -19.66 -47.55 -10.36
CA VAL A 379 -18.44 -48.36 -10.48
C VAL A 379 -17.92 -48.69 -9.07
N ASN A 380 -17.97 -49.97 -8.71
CA ASN A 380 -17.50 -50.48 -7.44
C ASN A 380 -15.96 -50.37 -7.36
N SER A 381 -15.45 -49.56 -6.45
CA SER A 381 -14.02 -49.22 -6.31
C SER A 381 -13.16 -50.34 -5.68
N SER A 382 -13.68 -51.56 -5.55
CA SER A 382 -12.97 -52.67 -4.90
C SER A 382 -12.32 -53.71 -5.84
N ILE A 383 -12.18 -53.44 -7.15
CA ILE A 383 -11.53 -54.40 -8.07
C ILE A 383 -10.11 -53.94 -8.42
N THR A 384 -9.13 -54.62 -7.83
CA THR A 384 -7.72 -54.55 -8.21
C THR A 384 -7.50 -55.26 -9.54
N SER A 385 -6.90 -54.54 -10.50
CA SER A 385 -6.37 -54.97 -11.80
C SER A 385 -7.35 -55.14 -12.98
N GLY A 386 -7.06 -54.39 -14.06
CA GLY A 386 -7.64 -54.59 -15.41
C GLY A 386 -8.72 -53.59 -15.82
N GLY A 387 -8.37 -52.31 -16.04
CA GLY A 387 -9.31 -51.33 -16.63
C GLY A 387 -9.36 -51.44 -18.16
N LYS A 388 -10.58 -51.45 -18.72
CA LYS A 388 -10.84 -51.26 -20.16
C LYS A 388 -10.85 -49.76 -20.48
N VAL A 389 -10.25 -49.35 -21.61
CA VAL A 389 -10.28 -47.95 -22.05
C VAL A 389 -11.23 -47.83 -23.24
N LEU A 390 -12.19 -46.92 -23.13
CA LEU A 390 -13.04 -46.50 -24.24
C LEU A 390 -12.45 -45.22 -24.84
N ARG A 391 -12.21 -45.25 -26.15
CA ARG A 391 -11.72 -44.10 -26.90
C ARG A 391 -12.90 -43.41 -27.56
N PHE A 392 -13.05 -42.12 -27.30
CA PHE A 392 -14.10 -41.29 -27.88
C PHE A 392 -13.55 -40.45 -29.03
N GLY A 393 -14.38 -40.22 -30.03
CA GLY A 393 -14.08 -39.42 -31.21
C GLY A 393 -14.29 -37.95 -30.92
N ALA A 394 -13.86 -37.09 -31.84
CA ALA A 394 -14.02 -35.65 -31.72
C ALA A 394 -15.49 -35.19 -31.61
N ASP A 395 -16.45 -36.08 -31.91
CA ASP A 395 -17.89 -35.88 -31.77
C ASP A 395 -18.47 -36.40 -30.43
N GLY A 396 -17.63 -36.88 -29.51
CA GLY A 396 -18.04 -37.39 -28.20
C GLY A 396 -18.65 -38.78 -28.22
N LYS A 397 -18.66 -39.50 -29.36
CA LYS A 397 -19.11 -40.89 -29.43
C LYS A 397 -17.96 -41.86 -29.21
N ALA A 398 -18.21 -42.98 -28.53
CA ALA A 398 -17.20 -44.02 -28.34
C ALA A 398 -16.89 -44.67 -29.70
N VAL A 399 -15.66 -44.51 -30.18
CA VAL A 399 -15.22 -45.05 -31.49
C VAL A 399 -14.42 -46.33 -31.36
N GLN A 400 -13.85 -46.65 -30.18
CA GLN A 400 -13.17 -47.93 -29.99
C GLN A 400 -13.11 -48.39 -28.54
N GLN A 401 -13.21 -49.71 -28.35
CA GLN A 401 -12.96 -50.40 -27.10
C GLN A 401 -11.60 -51.09 -27.20
N VAL A 402 -10.64 -50.74 -26.32
CA VAL A 402 -9.29 -51.32 -26.36
C VAL A 402 -9.01 -52.03 -25.03
N ASP A 403 -8.72 -53.32 -25.13
CA ASP A 403 -8.16 -54.11 -24.03
C ASP A 403 -6.62 -53.97 -24.07
N ARG A 404 -5.99 -53.86 -22.90
CA ARG A 404 -4.61 -53.35 -22.69
C ARG A 404 -3.46 -54.23 -23.24
N VAL A 405 -3.70 -55.15 -24.19
CA VAL A 405 -2.71 -56.16 -24.61
C VAL A 405 -2.13 -55.93 -26.02
N GLU A 406 -2.64 -55.01 -26.84
CA GLU A 406 -2.13 -54.81 -28.21
C GLU A 406 -1.55 -53.40 -28.44
N ILE A 407 -0.26 -53.21 -28.12
CA ILE A 407 0.62 -52.29 -28.87
C ILE A 407 1.99 -52.97 -29.01
N ASP A 408 2.23 -53.53 -30.18
CA ASP A 408 3.48 -54.15 -30.63
C ASP A 408 4.18 -53.15 -31.58
N GLY A 409 5.46 -52.82 -31.36
CA GLY A 409 6.17 -51.86 -32.22
C GLY A 409 7.53 -51.34 -31.74
N THR A 410 8.55 -52.18 -31.87
CA THR A 410 10.01 -51.91 -32.03
C THR A 410 10.64 -50.61 -31.50
N VAL A 411 11.48 -50.79 -30.47
CA VAL A 411 12.47 -49.82 -29.95
C VAL A 411 13.79 -49.90 -30.75
N PRO A 412 14.37 -48.81 -31.25
CA PRO A 412 15.77 -48.80 -31.72
C PRO A 412 16.74 -48.84 -30.54
N ARG A 413 17.71 -49.74 -30.65
CA ARG A 413 18.81 -50.02 -29.71
C ARG A 413 19.80 -48.86 -29.59
N HIS A 414 20.59 -48.95 -28.51
CA HIS A 414 21.66 -48.06 -28.01
C HIS A 414 21.03 -47.01 -27.07
N TRP A 415 21.19 -47.05 -25.75
CA TRP A 415 22.42 -47.01 -24.94
C TRP A 415 22.46 -48.07 -23.82
N GLU A 416 23.63 -48.69 -23.60
CA GLU A 416 23.91 -49.57 -22.45
C GLU A 416 24.05 -48.77 -21.15
N ILE A 417 23.30 -49.14 -20.11
CA ILE A 417 23.58 -48.77 -18.73
C ILE A 417 24.45 -49.88 -18.12
N ARG A 418 25.69 -49.55 -17.75
CA ARG A 418 26.53 -50.42 -16.91
C ARG A 418 26.41 -50.00 -15.44
N PRO A 419 26.21 -50.95 -14.51
CA PRO A 419 26.16 -50.67 -13.08
C PRO A 419 27.58 -50.50 -12.53
N VAL A 420 27.81 -49.47 -11.70
CA VAL A 420 29.05 -49.33 -10.92
C VAL A 420 28.72 -49.46 -9.42
N PRO A 421 29.50 -50.24 -8.63
CA PRO A 421 29.13 -50.67 -7.28
C PRO A 421 29.47 -49.65 -6.18
N ILE A 422 28.73 -49.78 -5.08
CA ILE A 422 28.93 -49.15 -3.77
C ILE A 422 30.30 -49.54 -3.19
N SER A 423 31.23 -48.60 -3.10
CA SER A 423 32.33 -48.62 -2.12
C SER A 423 33.13 -47.31 -2.09
N VAL A 424 32.67 -46.27 -1.39
CA VAL A 424 33.50 -45.40 -0.51
C VAL A 424 32.55 -44.63 0.42
N THR A 425 31.92 -45.32 1.37
CA THR A 425 31.21 -44.68 2.50
C THR A 425 31.40 -45.49 3.77
N GLN A 426 32.66 -45.84 4.08
CA GLN A 426 33.01 -46.53 5.33
C GLN A 426 34.24 -45.97 6.06
N SER A 427 34.88 -44.89 5.57
CA SER A 427 36.01 -44.26 6.27
C SER A 427 35.64 -42.98 7.04
N LEU A 428 34.59 -42.24 6.63
CA LEU A 428 34.21 -41.00 7.30
C LEU A 428 33.26 -41.17 8.51
N LEU A 429 32.53 -42.29 8.56
CA LEU A 429 31.58 -42.60 9.65
C LEU A 429 32.20 -43.27 10.89
N ARG A 430 33.53 -43.51 10.91
CA ARG A 430 34.23 -44.07 12.08
C ARG A 430 34.95 -43.03 12.95
N THR A 431 35.01 -41.77 12.55
CA THR A 431 35.68 -40.71 13.34
C THR A 431 34.71 -39.91 14.21
N LEU A 432 33.40 -39.92 13.92
CA LEU A 432 32.39 -39.14 14.66
C LEU A 432 31.56 -39.96 15.67
N ALA A 433 31.85 -41.24 15.84
CA ALA A 433 31.20 -42.10 16.84
C ALA A 433 32.23 -42.60 17.87
N ARG A 434 32.55 -41.78 18.87
CA ARG A 434 33.11 -42.27 20.15
C ARG A 434 32.17 -41.88 21.30
N PRO A 435 31.61 -42.84 22.06
CA PRO A 435 30.57 -42.56 23.07
C PRO A 435 31.08 -42.17 24.48
N ASP A 436 32.35 -41.80 24.66
CA ASP A 436 32.97 -41.81 26.00
C ASP A 436 33.18 -40.44 26.66
N PHE A 437 32.34 -39.43 26.40
CA PHE A 437 32.44 -38.13 27.09
C PHE A 437 31.11 -37.64 27.67
N ILE A 438 30.38 -38.52 28.35
CA ILE A 438 29.36 -38.10 29.32
C ILE A 438 29.54 -38.88 30.61
N LYS A 439 30.21 -38.27 31.60
CA LYS A 439 29.89 -38.49 33.01
C LYS A 439 29.95 -37.16 33.79
N PRO A 440 28.98 -36.90 34.67
CA PRO A 440 28.87 -35.64 35.41
C PRO A 440 29.61 -35.74 36.74
N HIS A 441 30.61 -34.89 36.98
CA HIS A 441 31.07 -34.64 38.35
C HIS A 441 31.43 -33.17 38.58
N HIS A 442 30.90 -32.67 39.70
CA HIS A 442 31.19 -31.39 40.33
C HIS A 442 32.70 -31.11 40.50
N TRP A 443 33.13 -29.87 40.26
CA TRP A 443 34.29 -29.28 40.93
C TRP A 443 34.03 -27.79 41.28
N PRO A 444 34.61 -27.27 42.38
CA PRO A 444 34.35 -25.98 43.01
C PRO A 444 35.19 -24.84 42.36
N PRO A 445 34.97 -23.56 42.74
CA PRO A 445 35.61 -22.45 42.05
C PRO A 445 37.09 -22.31 42.46
N GLY A 446 37.98 -22.27 41.45
CA GLY A 446 39.38 -21.88 41.61
C GLY A 446 40.40 -22.97 41.31
N SER A 447 40.63 -23.26 40.03
CA SER A 447 41.91 -23.80 39.56
C SER A 447 42.11 -23.44 38.08
N GLY A 448 43.08 -22.58 37.81
CA GLY A 448 43.44 -22.10 36.47
C GLY A 448 44.02 -23.20 35.61
N TYR A 449 43.26 -23.65 34.61
CA TYR A 449 43.74 -24.49 33.52
C TYR A 449 42.88 -24.24 32.26
N VAL A 450 42.82 -22.99 31.81
CA VAL A 450 42.32 -22.61 30.47
C VAL A 450 43.17 -21.43 30.00
N ASP A 451 44.38 -21.68 29.50
CA ASP A 451 45.13 -20.66 28.74
C ASP A 451 45.95 -21.26 27.60
N SER A 452 46.42 -22.52 27.65
CA SER A 452 47.32 -23.02 26.60
C SER A 452 46.66 -23.49 25.29
N HIS A 453 45.34 -23.71 25.25
CA HIS A 453 44.65 -24.15 24.02
C HIS A 453 43.95 -23.02 23.24
N LEU A 454 43.65 -21.90 23.88
CA LEU A 454 43.15 -20.71 23.19
C LEU A 454 44.29 -19.95 22.51
N ASP A 455 45.48 -19.88 23.13
CA ASP A 455 46.66 -19.23 22.52
C ASP A 455 47.15 -19.94 21.25
N THR A 456 47.00 -21.26 21.15
CA THR A 456 47.42 -22.01 19.95
C THR A 456 46.47 -21.79 18.76
N ILE A 457 45.17 -21.59 19.02
CA ILE A 457 44.17 -21.27 17.98
C ILE A 457 44.25 -19.78 17.60
N HIS A 458 44.54 -18.90 18.56
CA HIS A 458 44.76 -17.47 18.31
C HIS A 458 46.05 -17.22 17.51
N ALA A 459 47.12 -17.99 17.76
CA ALA A 459 48.38 -17.86 17.02
C ALA A 459 48.28 -18.34 15.56
N SER A 460 47.46 -19.36 15.24
CA SER A 460 47.35 -19.84 13.85
C SER A 460 46.37 -19.04 12.97
N LEU A 461 45.39 -18.35 13.59
CA LEU A 461 44.38 -17.57 12.85
C LEU A 461 44.84 -16.13 12.51
N PHE A 462 45.81 -15.58 13.23
CA PHE A 462 46.19 -14.16 13.14
C PHE A 462 47.65 -13.87 12.74
N SER A 463 48.46 -14.88 12.36
CA SER A 463 49.90 -14.70 12.08
C SER A 463 50.29 -14.57 10.59
N SER A 464 49.38 -14.21 9.69
CA SER A 464 49.75 -13.89 8.31
C SER A 464 49.99 -12.37 8.18
N PRO A 465 51.14 -11.92 7.64
CA PRO A 465 51.39 -10.49 7.46
C PRO A 465 50.37 -9.90 6.47
N PRO A 466 50.07 -8.59 6.55
CA PRO A 466 49.19 -7.94 5.58
C PRO A 466 49.76 -8.14 4.18
N VAL A 467 48.98 -8.77 3.30
CA VAL A 467 49.36 -8.90 1.89
C VAL A 467 49.37 -7.50 1.30
N LYS A 468 50.56 -6.95 1.08
CA LYS A 468 50.74 -5.80 0.18
C LYS A 468 50.32 -6.27 -1.21
N VAL A 469 49.17 -5.82 -1.68
CA VAL A 469 48.80 -5.92 -3.10
C VAL A 469 49.71 -4.96 -3.86
N THR A 470 50.84 -5.46 -4.34
CA THR A 470 51.68 -4.72 -5.30
C THR A 470 50.97 -4.71 -6.65
N ARG A 471 50.58 -3.53 -7.12
CA ARG A 471 50.31 -3.27 -8.54
C ARG A 471 51.58 -3.60 -9.31
N GLU A 472 51.61 -4.75 -9.99
CA GLU A 472 52.37 -5.05 -11.22
C GLU A 472 52.50 -6.58 -11.37
N SER A 473 51.62 -7.18 -12.18
CA SER A 473 51.97 -8.16 -13.21
C SER A 473 50.71 -8.79 -13.80
N ASP A 474 50.84 -9.13 -15.07
CA ASP A 474 49.84 -9.51 -16.05
C ASP A 474 49.17 -10.87 -15.73
N HIS A 475 48.25 -10.90 -14.75
CA HIS A 475 47.50 -12.11 -14.35
C HIS A 475 46.10 -12.20 -14.96
N SER A 476 45.70 -11.25 -15.81
CA SER A 476 44.37 -11.17 -16.43
C SER A 476 43.97 -12.41 -17.26
N SER A 477 44.94 -13.21 -17.71
CA SER A 477 44.70 -14.39 -18.57
C SER A 477 44.42 -15.70 -17.81
N LYS A 478 44.66 -15.78 -16.49
CA LYS A 478 44.37 -17.00 -15.71
C LYS A 478 42.98 -17.02 -15.07
N PHE A 479 42.39 -15.85 -14.81
CA PHE A 479 41.06 -15.72 -14.20
C PHE A 479 39.91 -16.09 -15.14
N VAL A 480 40.12 -16.04 -16.46
CA VAL A 480 39.07 -16.24 -17.48
C VAL A 480 38.69 -17.72 -17.70
N ASN A 481 39.48 -18.66 -17.17
CA ASN A 481 39.27 -20.11 -17.34
C ASN A 481 38.83 -20.84 -16.06
N MET A 482 38.27 -20.15 -15.05
CA MET A 482 37.53 -20.86 -13.99
C MET A 482 36.24 -21.43 -14.58
N HIS A 483 36.26 -22.71 -14.94
CA HIS A 483 35.03 -23.45 -15.15
C HIS A 483 34.28 -23.50 -13.81
N PHE A 484 33.27 -22.66 -13.62
CA PHE A 484 32.27 -22.76 -12.54
C PHE A 484 31.39 -24.02 -12.67
N ASN A 485 31.89 -25.08 -13.30
CA ASN A 485 31.35 -26.42 -13.10
C ASN A 485 31.72 -26.80 -11.67
N THR A 486 30.71 -27.04 -10.82
CA THR A 486 30.87 -27.51 -9.43
C THR A 486 32.06 -28.46 -9.30
N PRO A 487 33.19 -28.03 -8.70
CA PRO A 487 34.30 -28.92 -8.48
C PRO A 487 33.84 -30.01 -7.52
N GLN A 488 33.82 -31.26 -7.98
CA GLN A 488 33.39 -32.40 -7.16
C GLN A 488 34.36 -32.71 -6.02
N ASP A 489 35.55 -32.07 -6.00
CA ASP A 489 36.61 -32.28 -5.03
C ASP A 489 36.92 -30.97 -4.24
N PRO A 490 36.76 -30.94 -2.90
CA PRO A 490 37.13 -29.80 -2.05
C PRO A 490 38.63 -29.44 -2.06
N SER A 491 39.49 -30.30 -2.63
CA SER A 491 40.92 -30.04 -2.81
C SER A 491 41.27 -29.27 -4.09
N ASP A 492 40.28 -28.93 -4.92
CA ASP A 492 40.45 -28.12 -6.12
C ASP A 492 40.90 -26.68 -5.77
N GLU A 493 41.83 -26.12 -6.54
CA GLU A 493 42.38 -24.77 -6.36
C GLU A 493 41.25 -23.72 -6.34
N GLY A 494 40.17 -23.95 -7.11
CA GLY A 494 38.99 -23.08 -7.15
C GLY A 494 38.22 -22.99 -5.81
N TRP A 495 38.17 -24.05 -5.01
CA TRP A 495 37.56 -23.99 -3.67
C TRP A 495 38.43 -23.19 -2.69
N THR A 496 39.75 -23.32 -2.79
CA THR A 496 40.69 -22.56 -1.96
C THR A 496 40.57 -21.07 -2.24
N GLU A 497 40.44 -20.68 -3.51
CA GLU A 497 40.24 -19.29 -3.91
C GLU A 497 38.92 -18.71 -3.41
N VAL A 498 37.80 -19.42 -3.58
CA VAL A 498 36.49 -19.01 -3.04
C VAL A 498 36.55 -18.85 -1.52
N MET A 499 37.22 -19.76 -0.80
CA MET A 499 37.40 -19.64 0.65
C MET A 499 38.24 -18.42 1.05
N LEU A 500 39.31 -18.10 0.31
CA LEU A 500 40.12 -16.91 0.57
C LEU A 500 39.34 -15.62 0.31
N ILE A 501 38.59 -15.55 -0.80
CA ILE A 501 37.71 -14.42 -1.12
C ILE A 501 36.65 -14.27 -0.01
N ALA A 502 35.98 -15.36 0.37
CA ALA A 502 34.97 -15.35 1.42
C ALA A 502 35.56 -14.91 2.78
N ARG A 503 36.76 -15.37 3.14
CA ARG A 503 37.44 -14.96 4.38
C ARG A 503 37.82 -13.48 4.35
N SER A 504 38.33 -12.99 3.22
CA SER A 504 38.67 -11.57 3.05
C SER A 504 37.43 -10.69 3.13
N LEU A 505 36.36 -11.07 2.42
CA LEU A 505 35.09 -10.35 2.45
C LEU A 505 34.45 -10.39 3.84
N LEU A 506 34.47 -11.54 4.52
CA LEU A 506 33.92 -11.66 5.87
C LEU A 506 34.72 -10.82 6.86
N ASN A 507 36.05 -10.84 6.79
CA ASN A 507 36.89 -9.96 7.58
C ASN A 507 36.51 -8.51 7.29
N GLN A 508 36.49 -8.08 6.03
CA GLN A 508 36.10 -6.73 5.67
C GLN A 508 34.69 -6.38 6.18
N LEU A 509 33.66 -7.19 5.97
CA LEU A 509 32.29 -6.88 6.41
C LEU A 509 32.10 -6.91 7.94
N LEU A 510 32.95 -7.63 8.67
CA LEU A 510 32.91 -7.68 10.13
C LEU A 510 33.89 -6.71 10.82
N THR A 511 34.93 -6.24 10.12
CA THR A 511 35.96 -5.32 10.62
C THR A 511 35.93 -3.93 9.98
N THR A 512 35.17 -3.72 8.89
CA THR A 512 34.88 -2.36 8.40
C THR A 512 34.04 -1.71 9.49
N ASP A 513 34.64 -0.70 10.10
CA ASP A 513 34.25 -0.10 11.36
C ASP A 513 32.73 0.16 11.42
N LEU A 514 32.16 -0.01 12.61
CA LEU A 514 30.86 0.60 12.90
C LEU A 514 30.93 2.05 12.40
N PRO A 515 30.00 2.50 11.53
CA PRO A 515 30.12 3.77 10.84
C PRO A 515 30.49 4.90 11.81
N LEU A 516 31.58 5.60 11.50
CA LEU A 516 32.05 6.72 12.29
C LEU A 516 31.01 7.85 12.21
N PRO A 517 30.91 8.73 13.23
CA PRO A 517 30.00 9.88 13.17
C PRO A 517 30.22 10.83 11.99
N SER A 518 31.39 10.75 11.33
CA SER A 518 31.74 11.51 10.14
C SER A 518 31.26 10.87 8.83
N ASP A 519 30.90 9.59 8.83
CA ASP A 519 30.52 8.87 7.62
C ASP A 519 29.14 9.34 7.12
N PRO A 520 28.89 9.31 5.80
CA PRO A 520 27.57 9.63 5.27
C PRO A 520 26.47 8.74 5.87
N ILE A 521 25.40 9.36 6.37
CA ILE A 521 24.24 8.65 6.95
C ILE A 521 23.30 8.16 5.85
N LEU A 522 23.08 9.00 4.84
CA LEU A 522 22.19 8.76 3.71
C LEU A 522 22.87 9.28 2.43
N PRO A 523 23.88 8.57 1.91
CA PRO A 523 24.38 8.80 0.56
C PRO A 523 23.28 8.50 -0.46
N ILE A 524 22.93 9.51 -1.27
CA ILE A 524 21.96 9.40 -2.36
C ILE A 524 22.73 9.55 -3.66
N LEU A 525 22.51 8.64 -4.60
CA LEU A 525 23.10 8.70 -5.93
C LEU A 525 22.56 9.93 -6.68
N ASP A 526 23.44 10.73 -7.27
CA ASP A 526 23.03 11.84 -8.13
C ASP A 526 22.45 11.28 -9.43
N THR A 527 21.27 11.79 -9.83
CA THR A 527 20.61 11.38 -11.08
C THR A 527 21.48 11.56 -12.32
N SER A 528 22.42 12.50 -12.31
CA SER A 528 23.38 12.72 -13.40
C SER A 528 24.41 11.58 -13.54
N GLU A 529 24.65 10.80 -12.48
CA GLU A 529 25.58 9.67 -12.47
C GLU A 529 24.93 8.36 -12.97
N LEU A 530 23.59 8.30 -13.00
CA LEU A 530 22.82 7.10 -13.35
C LEU A 530 23.22 6.46 -14.68
N PRO A 531 23.35 7.18 -15.82
CA PRO A 531 23.69 6.55 -17.10
C PRO A 531 25.04 5.82 -17.04
N SER A 532 26.04 6.46 -16.41
CA SER A 532 27.39 5.90 -16.28
C SER A 532 27.45 4.69 -15.34
N LEU A 533 26.51 4.59 -14.40
CA LEU A 533 26.39 3.47 -13.49
C LEU A 533 25.64 2.30 -14.14
N GLN A 534 24.61 2.58 -14.94
CA GLN A 534 23.82 1.55 -15.65
C GLN A 534 24.71 0.71 -16.57
N ASP A 535 25.58 1.34 -17.36
CA ASP A 535 26.52 0.63 -18.24
C ASP A 535 27.46 -0.32 -17.48
N LYS A 536 27.78 0.01 -16.22
CA LYS A 536 28.61 -0.82 -15.34
C LYS A 536 27.82 -1.92 -14.62
N ILE A 537 26.52 -1.73 -14.42
CA ILE A 537 25.63 -2.69 -13.72
C ILE A 537 25.20 -3.81 -14.66
N MET A 538 25.05 -3.53 -15.95
CA MET A 538 24.56 -4.51 -16.92
C MET A 538 25.49 -5.73 -17.00
N PRO A 539 24.94 -6.94 -17.13
CA PRO A 539 25.74 -8.17 -17.19
C PRO A 539 26.68 -8.13 -18.40
N ASP A 540 27.92 -8.55 -18.19
CA ASP A 540 28.91 -8.75 -19.25
C ASP A 540 28.63 -10.04 -20.04
N ASP A 541 28.95 -10.05 -21.34
CA ASP A 541 28.91 -11.24 -22.20
C ASP A 541 29.95 -12.30 -21.80
N HIS A 542 30.94 -11.92 -20.99
CA HIS A 542 32.07 -12.76 -20.61
C HIS A 542 32.27 -12.76 -19.09
N PRO A 543 32.77 -13.88 -18.51
CA PRO A 543 33.11 -13.94 -17.09
C PRO A 543 34.06 -12.81 -16.67
N ARG A 544 33.85 -12.28 -15.47
CA ARG A 544 34.68 -11.25 -14.84
C ARG A 544 35.37 -11.79 -13.60
N ASP A 545 36.45 -11.13 -13.19
CA ASP A 545 37.11 -11.41 -11.92
C ASP A 545 36.14 -11.20 -10.74
N PRO A 546 35.88 -12.23 -9.91
CA PRO A 546 34.96 -12.14 -8.78
C PRO A 546 35.35 -11.06 -7.77
N VAL A 547 36.64 -10.79 -7.56
CA VAL A 547 37.09 -9.77 -6.61
C VAL A 547 36.71 -8.37 -7.09
N SER A 548 36.94 -8.07 -8.36
CA SER A 548 36.50 -6.82 -8.99
C SER A 548 34.98 -6.63 -8.90
N ILE A 549 34.18 -7.68 -9.13
CA ILE A 549 32.72 -7.59 -9.05
C ILE A 549 32.24 -7.40 -7.61
N LEU A 550 32.88 -8.06 -6.64
CA LEU A 550 32.58 -7.84 -5.22
C LEU A 550 32.90 -6.42 -4.78
N GLN A 551 34.03 -5.86 -5.19
CA GLN A 551 34.37 -4.45 -4.92
C GLN A 551 33.34 -3.49 -5.54
N GLN A 552 32.93 -3.75 -6.78
CA GLN A 552 31.87 -2.98 -7.42
C GLN A 552 30.53 -3.10 -6.67
N ALA A 553 30.17 -4.31 -6.23
CA ALA A 553 28.97 -4.54 -5.44
C ALA A 553 29.02 -3.76 -4.11
N MET A 554 30.18 -3.71 -3.44
CA MET A 554 30.35 -2.89 -2.24
C MET A 554 30.11 -1.40 -2.52
N THR A 555 30.67 -0.86 -3.61
CA THR A 555 30.40 0.54 -4.03
C THR A 555 28.92 0.77 -4.32
N LEU A 556 28.22 -0.21 -4.91
CA LEU A 556 26.77 -0.10 -5.14
C LEU A 556 26.00 -0.12 -3.82
N PHE A 557 26.43 -0.95 -2.87
CA PHE A 557 25.88 -0.97 -1.53
C PHE A 557 26.17 0.32 -0.75
N ASP A 558 27.16 1.14 -1.10
CA ASP A 558 27.37 2.42 -0.40
C ASP A 558 26.18 3.37 -0.55
N TYR A 559 25.38 3.29 -1.62
CA TYR A 559 24.21 4.17 -1.83
C TYR A 559 22.95 3.67 -1.10
N HIS A 560 23.00 3.62 0.23
CA HIS A 560 21.84 3.30 1.07
C HIS A 560 21.85 4.07 2.39
N ILE A 561 20.72 4.04 3.12
CA ILE A 561 20.70 4.55 4.48
C ILE A 561 21.49 3.64 5.43
N HIS A 562 22.48 4.19 6.12
CA HIS A 562 23.29 3.46 7.09
C HIS A 562 22.56 3.38 8.43
N HIS A 563 21.64 2.43 8.60
CA HIS A 563 20.85 2.28 9.83
C HIS A 563 21.68 1.94 11.09
N THR A 564 22.91 1.44 10.94
CA THR A 564 23.83 1.23 12.06
C THR A 564 24.62 2.49 12.46
N HIS A 565 24.52 3.58 11.69
CA HIS A 565 25.15 4.85 12.03
C HIS A 565 24.55 5.46 13.31
N PRO A 566 25.36 6.04 14.22
CA PRO A 566 24.88 6.55 15.51
C PRO A 566 23.84 7.68 15.41
N HIS A 567 23.85 8.43 14.31
CA HIS A 567 22.88 9.51 14.01
C HIS A 567 21.76 9.10 13.04
N SER A 568 21.54 7.79 12.85
CA SER A 568 20.49 7.29 11.96
C SER A 568 19.19 7.01 12.72
N PHE A 569 18.13 7.79 12.47
CA PHE A 569 16.88 7.77 13.26
C PHE A 569 15.60 7.68 12.41
N ALA A 570 15.73 7.57 11.10
CA ALA A 570 14.61 7.50 10.17
C ALA A 570 13.87 6.16 10.24
N TYR A 571 12.57 6.18 9.90
CA TYR A 571 11.72 4.98 9.83
C TYR A 571 11.74 4.15 11.13
N ILE A 572 11.79 2.82 11.01
CA ILE A 572 12.18 1.92 12.09
C ILE A 572 13.57 1.37 11.69
N PRO A 573 14.67 1.88 12.26
CA PRO A 573 16.01 1.48 11.84
C PRO A 573 16.23 -0.03 12.04
N ALA A 574 16.73 -0.74 11.04
CA ALA A 574 17.23 -2.10 11.27
C ALA A 574 18.68 -2.03 11.70
N CYS A 575 18.95 -2.32 12.97
CA CYS A 575 20.32 -2.31 13.53
C CYS A 575 20.77 -3.75 13.82
N PRO A 576 21.10 -4.58 12.81
CA PRO A 576 21.50 -5.96 13.03
C PRO A 576 22.84 -6.02 13.74
N ILE A 577 22.88 -6.75 14.86
CA ILE A 577 24.13 -7.02 15.58
C ILE A 577 24.99 -8.05 14.84
N PRO A 578 26.32 -8.10 15.08
CA PRO A 578 27.22 -8.99 14.35
C PRO A 578 26.80 -10.47 14.36
N ILE A 579 26.29 -10.97 15.50
CA ILE A 579 25.84 -12.37 15.59
C ILE A 579 24.62 -12.68 14.71
N ALA A 580 23.74 -11.70 14.48
CA ALA A 580 22.60 -11.87 13.57
C ALA A 580 23.06 -11.93 12.10
N ARG A 581 24.12 -11.19 11.74
CA ARG A 581 24.74 -11.29 10.40
C ARG A 581 25.36 -12.68 10.19
N LEU A 582 26.03 -13.22 11.21
CA LEU A 582 26.55 -14.60 11.17
C LEU A 582 25.43 -15.64 11.07
N GLY A 583 24.31 -15.43 11.76
CA GLY A 583 23.13 -16.29 11.64
C GLY A 583 22.50 -16.28 10.24
N ALA A 584 22.45 -15.11 9.60
CA ALA A 584 22.01 -14.97 8.21
C ALA A 584 22.97 -15.69 7.24
N LEU A 585 24.28 -15.53 7.43
CA LEU A 585 25.30 -16.24 6.65
C LEU A 585 25.17 -17.76 6.80
N LEU A 586 25.02 -18.26 8.04
CA LEU A 586 24.80 -19.68 8.32
C LEU A 586 23.58 -20.21 7.56
N THR A 587 22.47 -19.47 7.61
CA THR A 587 21.23 -19.85 6.92
C THR A 587 21.44 -19.92 5.40
N SER A 588 22.16 -18.93 4.84
CA SER A 588 22.45 -18.87 3.41
C SER A 588 23.40 -19.99 2.94
N VAL A 589 24.43 -20.32 3.73
CA VAL A 589 25.41 -21.36 3.40
C VAL A 589 24.76 -22.75 3.47
N CYS A 590 23.91 -23.01 4.46
CA CYS A 590 23.19 -24.28 4.56
C CYS A 590 22.06 -24.40 3.53
N ASN A 591 21.48 -23.28 3.08
CA ASN A 591 20.45 -23.19 2.03
C ASN A 591 19.31 -24.22 2.18
N VAL A 592 18.83 -24.44 3.40
CA VAL A 592 17.79 -25.43 3.68
C VAL A 592 16.42 -24.85 3.35
N ASN A 593 15.64 -25.58 2.55
CA ASN A 593 14.23 -25.26 2.30
C ASN A 593 13.35 -25.77 3.46
N VAL A 594 12.87 -24.85 4.30
CA VAL A 594 12.02 -25.15 5.47
C VAL A 594 10.54 -25.18 5.06
N ALA A 595 10.23 -26.02 4.07
CA ALA A 595 8.87 -26.23 3.59
C ALA A 595 8.24 -27.45 4.26
N ASN A 596 8.84 -28.63 4.03
CA ASN A 596 8.37 -29.92 4.51
C ASN A 596 9.29 -30.48 5.60
N TRP A 597 8.73 -31.34 6.44
CA TRP A 597 9.47 -31.94 7.55
C TRP A 597 10.69 -32.76 7.09
N ASP A 598 10.52 -33.60 6.07
CA ASP A 598 11.55 -34.56 5.65
C ASP A 598 12.83 -33.88 5.12
N ALA A 599 12.71 -32.71 4.48
CA ALA A 599 13.88 -31.96 4.00
C ALA A 599 14.50 -31.04 5.05
N SER A 600 13.83 -30.79 6.19
CA SER A 600 14.20 -29.70 7.09
C SER A 600 13.91 -29.93 8.57
N SER A 601 13.82 -31.19 9.01
CA SER A 601 13.39 -31.56 10.38
C SER A 601 14.13 -30.81 11.51
N GLY A 602 15.44 -30.61 11.39
CA GLY A 602 16.23 -29.82 12.35
C GLY A 602 15.79 -28.35 12.45
N PRO A 603 15.91 -27.56 11.37
CA PRO A 603 15.42 -26.18 11.35
C PRO A 603 13.92 -26.03 11.65
N SER A 604 13.09 -26.98 11.21
CA SER A 604 11.66 -27.00 11.50
C SER A 604 11.38 -27.13 13.01
N GLU A 605 12.11 -28.00 13.71
CA GLU A 605 11.98 -28.14 15.17
C GLU A 605 12.46 -26.87 15.90
N VAL A 606 13.52 -26.22 15.41
CA VAL A 606 13.97 -24.92 15.94
C VAL A 606 12.87 -23.86 15.77
N GLU A 607 12.27 -23.75 14.58
CA GLU A 607 11.21 -22.79 14.32
C GLU A 607 9.99 -23.04 15.23
N LYS A 608 9.56 -24.29 15.37
CA LYS A 608 8.47 -24.68 16.27
C LYS A 608 8.77 -24.31 17.72
N ALA A 609 9.96 -24.63 18.22
CA ALA A 609 10.37 -24.28 19.58
C ALA A 609 10.43 -22.76 19.79
N MET A 610 10.91 -22.02 18.79
CA MET A 610 10.96 -20.56 18.80
C MET A 610 9.57 -19.93 18.82
N ILE A 611 8.60 -20.43 18.04
CA ILE A 611 7.21 -19.98 18.06
C ILE A 611 6.60 -20.12 19.45
N HIS A 612 6.77 -21.29 20.09
CA HIS A 612 6.30 -21.52 21.45
C HIS A 612 6.98 -20.56 22.45
N TRP A 613 8.31 -20.43 22.36
CA TRP A 613 9.05 -19.55 23.25
C TRP A 613 8.62 -18.09 23.09
N LEU A 614 8.55 -17.57 21.86
CA LEU A 614 8.12 -16.20 21.57
C LEU A 614 6.67 -15.95 22.02
N GLY A 615 5.76 -16.89 21.76
CA GLY A 615 4.38 -16.80 22.24
C GLY A 615 4.29 -16.72 23.76
N SER A 616 5.10 -17.51 24.48
CA SER A 616 5.15 -17.44 25.95
C SER A 616 5.63 -16.07 26.47
N GLN A 617 6.53 -15.39 25.75
CA GLN A 617 7.00 -14.06 26.15
C GLN A 617 5.89 -13.01 26.05
N LEU A 618 4.97 -13.19 25.09
CA LEU A 618 3.79 -12.35 24.89
C LEU A 618 2.59 -12.72 25.78
N GLY A 619 2.69 -13.80 26.57
CA GLY A 619 1.57 -14.31 27.37
C GLY A 619 0.50 -15.04 26.57
N LEU A 620 0.81 -15.51 25.36
CA LEU A 620 -0.06 -16.40 24.58
C LEU A 620 -0.09 -17.81 25.21
N PRO A 621 -1.16 -18.59 24.98
CA PRO A 621 -1.28 -19.94 25.55
C PRO A 621 -0.23 -20.91 24.98
N ASP A 622 0.03 -22.02 25.68
CA ASP A 622 0.93 -23.09 25.22
C ASP A 622 0.48 -23.70 23.89
N SER A 623 -0.80 -23.56 23.52
CA SER A 623 -1.35 -23.97 22.23
C SER A 623 -0.99 -23.05 21.07
N VAL A 624 -0.21 -21.99 21.29
CA VAL A 624 0.20 -21.04 20.25
C VAL A 624 0.79 -21.75 19.03
N ARG A 625 0.43 -21.26 17.85
CA ARG A 625 0.97 -21.69 16.54
C ARG A 625 1.42 -20.47 15.77
N GLY A 626 2.19 -20.67 14.71
CA GLY A 626 2.76 -19.59 13.94
C GLY A 626 3.70 -20.09 12.85
N CYS A 627 4.32 -19.15 12.17
CA CYS A 627 5.42 -19.40 11.23
C CYS A 627 6.27 -18.14 11.08
N PHE A 628 7.51 -18.31 10.64
CA PHE A 628 8.37 -17.21 10.24
C PHE A 628 8.11 -16.84 8.77
N VAL A 629 7.85 -15.55 8.57
CA VAL A 629 7.56 -14.93 7.28
C VAL A 629 8.64 -13.92 6.91
N SER A 630 8.60 -13.37 5.71
CA SER A 630 9.62 -12.40 5.25
C SER A 630 9.61 -11.08 6.04
N GLY A 631 8.45 -10.65 6.55
CA GLY A 631 8.32 -9.46 7.40
C GLY A 631 6.88 -9.15 7.81
N GLY A 632 6.69 -8.00 8.48
CA GLY A 632 5.43 -7.64 9.15
C GLY A 632 4.23 -7.55 8.22
N SER A 633 4.42 -7.13 6.96
CA SER A 633 3.36 -7.14 5.96
C SER A 633 2.84 -8.55 5.68
N MET A 634 3.74 -9.53 5.54
CA MET A 634 3.35 -10.93 5.36
C MET A 634 2.77 -11.52 6.63
N ALA A 635 3.21 -11.07 7.81
CA ALA A 635 2.65 -11.51 9.08
C ALA A 635 1.19 -11.02 9.24
N ASN A 636 0.94 -9.73 8.97
CA ASN A 636 -0.39 -9.14 8.98
C ASN A 636 -1.29 -9.83 7.94
N MET A 637 -0.82 -10.04 6.71
CA MET A 637 -1.58 -10.74 5.67
C MET A 637 -1.95 -12.18 6.07
N THR A 638 -0.98 -12.93 6.60
CA THR A 638 -1.20 -14.31 7.06
C THR A 638 -2.24 -14.35 8.20
N ALA A 639 -2.14 -13.42 9.15
CA ALA A 639 -3.09 -13.28 10.25
C ALA A 639 -4.50 -12.88 9.79
N ILE A 640 -4.61 -11.94 8.85
CA ILE A 640 -5.88 -11.43 8.32
C ILE A 640 -6.61 -12.51 7.52
N VAL A 641 -5.90 -13.27 6.68
CA VAL A 641 -6.49 -14.38 5.92
C VAL A 641 -6.98 -15.46 6.88
N ALA A 642 -6.21 -15.81 7.92
CA ALA A 642 -6.64 -16.74 8.96
C ALA A 642 -7.88 -16.23 9.72
N ALA A 643 -7.93 -14.94 10.06
CA ALA A 643 -9.09 -14.33 10.70
C ALA A 643 -10.34 -14.38 9.82
N ARG A 644 -10.20 -14.07 8.52
CA ARG A 644 -11.29 -14.15 7.52
C ARG A 644 -11.84 -15.56 7.44
N ASP A 645 -10.98 -16.56 7.27
CA ASP A 645 -11.42 -17.94 7.06
C ASP A 645 -11.93 -18.61 8.36
N GLU A 646 -11.52 -18.13 9.54
CA GLU A 646 -12.08 -18.58 10.80
C GLU A 646 -13.46 -17.95 11.09
N LYS A 647 -13.60 -16.64 10.86
CA LYS A 647 -14.77 -15.87 11.32
C LYS A 647 -15.88 -15.74 10.27
N LEU A 648 -15.57 -15.90 8.98
CA LEU A 648 -16.51 -15.62 7.90
C LEU A 648 -16.75 -16.84 7.01
N GLN A 649 -18.02 -17.11 6.76
CA GLN A 649 -18.42 -17.94 5.62
C GLN A 649 -18.17 -17.17 4.31
N PRO A 650 -17.90 -17.84 3.18
CA PRO A 650 -17.62 -17.16 1.90
C PRO A 650 -18.64 -16.09 1.52
N LEU A 651 -19.95 -16.37 1.70
CA LEU A 651 -21.04 -15.44 1.38
C LEU A 651 -21.13 -14.23 2.33
N GLN A 652 -20.54 -14.30 3.52
CA GLN A 652 -20.54 -13.19 4.48
C GLN A 652 -19.47 -12.14 4.16
N ARG A 653 -18.48 -12.48 3.33
CA ARG A 653 -17.31 -11.63 3.07
C ARG A 653 -17.66 -10.27 2.46
N ALA A 654 -18.68 -10.21 1.62
CA ALA A 654 -19.14 -8.94 1.01
C ALA A 654 -19.72 -7.95 2.04
N ASN A 655 -20.27 -8.46 3.15
CA ASN A 655 -20.86 -7.65 4.22
C ASN A 655 -19.98 -7.54 5.47
N ALA A 656 -18.77 -8.09 5.42
CA ALA A 656 -17.85 -8.08 6.53
C ALA A 656 -17.33 -6.66 6.81
N THR A 657 -17.13 -6.32 8.09
CA THR A 657 -16.53 -5.05 8.50
C THR A 657 -15.30 -5.26 9.38
N ILE A 658 -14.29 -4.42 9.15
CA ILE A 658 -12.98 -4.41 9.80
C ILE A 658 -12.78 -3.07 10.52
N TYR A 659 -12.19 -3.10 11.71
CA TYR A 659 -11.91 -1.92 12.51
C TYR A 659 -10.42 -1.79 12.75
N MET A 660 -9.87 -0.61 12.51
CA MET A 660 -8.49 -0.27 12.80
C MET A 660 -8.40 1.24 13.06
N SER A 661 -7.27 1.75 13.55
CA SER A 661 -7.13 3.18 13.85
C SER A 661 -6.67 3.98 12.64
N ASP A 662 -6.78 5.31 12.69
CA ASP A 662 -6.10 6.20 11.75
C ASP A 662 -4.55 6.19 11.82
N GLN A 663 -3.96 5.57 12.85
CA GLN A 663 -2.52 5.37 13.01
C GLN A 663 -2.04 3.99 12.55
N THR A 664 -2.96 3.13 12.09
CA THR A 664 -2.61 1.76 11.71
C THR A 664 -1.74 1.72 10.47
N HIS A 665 -0.70 0.89 10.50
CA HIS A 665 0.29 0.83 9.44
C HIS A 665 -0.34 0.44 8.10
N LEU A 666 0.10 1.08 7.01
CA LEU A 666 -0.46 0.90 5.68
C LEU A 666 -0.42 -0.55 5.17
N SER A 667 0.48 -1.40 5.71
CA SER A 667 0.53 -2.81 5.32
C SER A 667 -0.74 -3.58 5.68
N VAL A 668 -1.47 -3.16 6.72
CA VAL A 668 -2.75 -3.76 7.10
C VAL A 668 -3.78 -3.52 6.00
N MET A 669 -3.90 -2.29 5.48
CA MET A 669 -4.77 -2.00 4.34
C MET A 669 -4.37 -2.77 3.09
N LYS A 670 -3.07 -2.83 2.78
CA LYS A 670 -2.58 -3.64 1.65
C LYS A 670 -2.94 -5.11 1.82
N ALA A 671 -2.78 -5.65 3.02
CA ALA A 671 -3.14 -7.04 3.33
C ALA A 671 -4.65 -7.29 3.23
N LEU A 672 -5.50 -6.36 3.69
CA LEU A 672 -6.95 -6.43 3.54
C LEU A 672 -7.36 -6.42 2.06
N HIS A 673 -6.77 -5.54 1.27
CA HIS A 673 -6.99 -5.49 -0.18
C HIS A 673 -6.62 -6.81 -0.86
N ILE A 674 -5.43 -7.35 -0.58
CA ILE A 674 -4.99 -8.66 -1.10
C ILE A 674 -5.93 -9.78 -0.64
N ALA A 675 -6.44 -9.71 0.59
CA ALA A 675 -7.38 -10.69 1.14
C ALA A 675 -8.80 -10.59 0.54
N GLY A 676 -9.07 -9.59 -0.30
CA GLY A 676 -10.33 -9.39 -1.02
C GLY A 676 -11.32 -8.44 -0.34
N PHE A 677 -10.87 -7.60 0.59
CA PHE A 677 -11.71 -6.59 1.25
C PHE A 677 -11.55 -5.21 0.62
N MET A 678 -12.66 -4.50 0.51
CA MET A 678 -12.74 -3.17 -0.08
C MET A 678 -12.64 -2.06 0.98
N ASP A 679 -12.24 -0.85 0.58
CA ASP A 679 -12.08 0.28 1.50
C ASP A 679 -13.34 0.62 2.31
N TYR A 680 -14.53 0.47 1.72
CA TYR A 680 -15.80 0.73 2.42
C TYR A 680 -16.09 -0.27 3.55
N GLN A 681 -15.42 -1.42 3.57
CA GLN A 681 -15.53 -2.43 4.63
C GLN A 681 -14.62 -2.13 5.82
N VAL A 682 -13.76 -1.10 5.71
CA VAL A 682 -12.75 -0.79 6.72
C VAL A 682 -13.07 0.52 7.41
N HIS A 683 -13.34 0.44 8.71
CA HIS A 683 -13.56 1.59 9.58
C HIS A 683 -12.23 2.02 10.18
N LYS A 684 -11.74 3.20 9.76
CA LYS A 684 -10.63 3.91 10.39
C LYS A 684 -11.16 4.69 11.59
N ILE A 685 -11.08 4.09 12.76
CA ILE A 685 -11.49 4.70 14.03
C ILE A 685 -10.53 5.84 14.36
N PRO A 686 -11.03 7.06 14.63
CA PRO A 686 -10.19 8.17 15.05
C PRO A 686 -9.40 7.85 16.32
N THR A 687 -8.21 8.45 16.44
CA THR A 687 -7.40 8.35 17.65
C THR A 687 -7.57 9.53 18.61
N ASP A 688 -7.29 9.28 19.88
CA ASP A 688 -7.37 10.25 20.97
C ASP A 688 -6.17 11.22 20.99
N ASP A 689 -6.07 12.01 22.07
CA ASP A 689 -5.00 12.97 22.27
C ASP A 689 -3.59 12.34 22.37
N ASN A 690 -3.51 11.03 22.61
CA ASN A 690 -2.28 10.26 22.68
C ASN A 690 -2.00 9.45 21.41
N CYS A 691 -2.82 9.61 20.36
CA CYS A 691 -2.75 8.79 19.15
C CYS A 691 -3.01 7.29 19.41
N CYS A 692 -3.87 6.98 20.38
CA CYS A 692 -4.42 5.65 20.63
C CYS A 692 -5.86 5.56 20.12
N MET A 693 -6.31 4.39 19.67
CA MET A 693 -7.67 4.18 19.17
C MET A 693 -8.74 4.57 20.20
N ASP A 694 -9.71 5.39 19.79
CA ASP A 694 -10.85 5.74 20.64
C ASP A 694 -11.83 4.55 20.77
N VAL A 695 -11.85 3.95 21.96
CA VAL A 695 -12.68 2.77 22.27
C VAL A 695 -14.18 3.05 22.25
N ASN A 696 -14.62 4.29 22.49
CA ASN A 696 -16.03 4.65 22.46
C ASN A 696 -16.53 4.79 21.03
N LEU A 697 -15.72 5.41 20.17
CA LEU A 697 -15.99 5.48 18.73
C LEU A 697 -15.96 4.08 18.09
N LEU A 698 -15.04 3.21 18.51
CA LEU A 698 -15.02 1.80 18.09
C LEU A 698 -16.33 1.09 18.45
N ARG A 699 -16.77 1.14 19.71
CA ARG A 699 -18.03 0.52 20.15
C ARG A 699 -19.22 1.04 19.36
N HIS A 700 -19.26 2.36 19.11
CA HIS A 700 -20.30 2.98 18.32
C HIS A 700 -20.31 2.45 16.88
N ALA A 701 -19.14 2.38 16.22
CA ALA A 701 -19.01 1.86 14.86
C ALA A 701 -19.50 0.40 14.77
N ILE A 702 -19.04 -0.48 15.66
CA ILE A 702 -19.46 -1.88 15.69
C ILE A 702 -20.97 -2.00 15.84
N LYS A 703 -21.56 -1.26 16.79
CA LYS A 703 -23.01 -1.29 17.04
C LYS A 703 -23.80 -0.81 15.82
N THR A 704 -23.33 0.23 15.16
CA THR A 704 -23.94 0.78 13.94
C THR A 704 -23.90 -0.23 12.80
N ASP A 705 -22.76 -0.87 12.56
CA ASP A 705 -22.63 -1.89 11.52
C ASP A 705 -23.54 -3.09 11.76
N ARG A 706 -23.63 -3.57 13.02
CA ARG A 706 -24.58 -4.62 13.38
C ARG A 706 -26.03 -4.22 13.11
N LEU A 707 -26.39 -2.96 13.40
CA LEU A 707 -27.74 -2.44 13.14
C LEU A 707 -28.07 -2.46 11.64
N PHE A 708 -27.09 -2.19 10.78
CA PHE A 708 -27.21 -2.24 9.31
C PHE A 708 -27.01 -3.63 8.72
N GLY A 709 -27.04 -4.69 9.52
CA GLY A 709 -26.92 -6.07 9.04
C GLY A 709 -25.52 -6.43 8.50
N ARG A 710 -24.51 -5.61 8.75
CA ARG A 710 -23.12 -5.92 8.43
C ARG A 710 -22.57 -6.97 9.40
N VAL A 711 -21.41 -7.53 9.05
CA VAL A 711 -20.75 -8.61 9.81
C VAL A 711 -19.40 -8.14 10.35
N PRO A 712 -19.38 -7.46 11.51
CA PRO A 712 -18.15 -7.16 12.24
C PRO A 712 -17.38 -8.44 12.52
N PHE A 713 -16.11 -8.52 12.09
CA PHE A 713 -15.31 -9.72 12.32
C PHE A 713 -13.86 -9.49 12.72
N LEU A 714 -13.23 -8.35 12.40
CA LEU A 714 -11.81 -8.12 12.65
C LEU A 714 -11.57 -6.76 13.30
N LEU A 715 -10.84 -6.77 14.41
CA LEU A 715 -10.28 -5.58 15.06
C LEU A 715 -8.76 -5.67 15.00
N VAL A 716 -8.10 -4.64 14.46
CA VAL A 716 -6.65 -4.52 14.39
C VAL A 716 -6.18 -3.45 15.38
N ALA A 717 -5.45 -3.88 16.42
CA ALA A 717 -4.85 -3.01 17.42
C ALA A 717 -3.36 -2.79 17.13
N ASN A 718 -2.87 -1.59 17.38
CA ASN A 718 -1.45 -1.25 17.24
C ASN A 718 -0.70 -1.50 18.54
N CYS A 719 0.38 -2.25 18.47
CA CYS A 719 1.37 -2.33 19.53
C CYS A 719 2.68 -1.72 19.04
N GLY A 720 2.81 -0.40 19.19
CA GLY A 720 3.92 0.39 18.67
C GLY A 720 3.60 0.89 17.25
N SER A 721 2.73 1.89 17.16
CA SER A 721 2.38 2.56 15.90
C SER A 721 3.62 3.12 15.20
N THR A 722 3.64 3.13 13.87
CA THR A 722 4.84 3.52 13.11
C THR A 722 5.21 4.99 13.32
N ASN A 723 4.21 5.87 13.42
CA ASN A 723 4.44 7.30 13.55
C ASN A 723 4.98 7.68 14.93
N THR A 724 4.34 7.21 16.00
CA THR A 724 4.54 7.75 17.36
C THR A 724 4.98 6.69 18.38
N GLY A 725 5.04 5.42 17.99
CA GLY A 725 5.34 4.31 18.90
C GLY A 725 4.21 3.99 19.88
N THR A 726 3.01 4.54 19.67
CA THR A 726 1.87 4.39 20.57
C THR A 726 1.38 2.95 20.64
N ILE A 727 0.89 2.56 21.80
CA ILE A 727 0.32 1.24 22.08
C ILE A 727 -1.15 1.48 22.41
N ASP A 728 -2.04 0.90 21.60
CA ASP A 728 -3.47 0.98 21.84
C ASP A 728 -3.85 0.34 23.19
N PRO A 729 -5.02 0.66 23.77
CA PRO A 729 -5.46 0.09 25.05
C PRO A 729 -5.82 -1.41 24.90
N LEU A 730 -4.80 -2.27 24.81
CA LEU A 730 -4.91 -3.67 24.41
C LEU A 730 -5.89 -4.48 25.26
N HIS A 731 -5.94 -4.24 26.57
CA HIS A 731 -6.90 -4.91 27.45
C HIS A 731 -8.35 -4.53 27.10
N GLU A 732 -8.64 -3.25 26.94
CA GLU A 732 -9.99 -2.78 26.63
C GLU A 732 -10.42 -3.23 25.23
N LEU A 733 -9.53 -3.17 24.25
CA LEU A 733 -9.78 -3.69 22.90
C LEU A 733 -10.03 -5.20 22.91
N ALA A 734 -9.31 -5.96 23.73
CA ALA A 734 -9.56 -7.39 23.90
C ALA A 734 -10.89 -7.71 24.59
N ASP A 735 -11.33 -6.88 25.55
CA ASP A 735 -12.68 -6.99 26.12
C ASP A 735 -13.75 -6.72 25.06
N ILE A 736 -13.61 -5.64 24.28
CA ILE A 736 -14.52 -5.33 23.17
C ILE A 736 -14.55 -6.45 22.14
N ALA A 737 -13.39 -6.92 21.68
CA ALA A 737 -13.33 -7.97 20.66
C ALA A 737 -14.01 -9.27 21.13
N ARG A 738 -13.80 -9.66 22.40
CA ARG A 738 -14.48 -10.82 22.98
C ARG A 738 -15.99 -10.60 23.04
N ASP A 739 -16.42 -9.48 23.61
CA ASP A 739 -17.84 -9.20 23.85
C ASP A 739 -18.63 -9.04 22.54
N GLU A 740 -17.97 -8.52 21.50
CA GLU A 740 -18.51 -8.36 20.16
C GLU A 740 -18.18 -9.54 19.23
N GLY A 741 -17.57 -10.62 19.72
CA GLY A 741 -17.26 -11.82 18.90
C GLY A 741 -16.27 -11.60 17.74
N LEU A 742 -15.51 -10.51 17.74
CA LEU A 742 -14.50 -10.19 16.73
C LEU A 742 -13.25 -11.06 16.89
N TRP A 743 -12.41 -11.08 15.85
CA TRP A 743 -11.03 -11.49 15.92
C TRP A 743 -10.17 -10.29 16.29
N LEU A 744 -9.39 -10.35 17.36
CA LEU A 744 -8.40 -9.34 17.70
C LEU A 744 -7.04 -9.71 17.12
N HIS A 745 -6.61 -8.96 16.10
CA HIS A 745 -5.23 -8.98 15.63
C HIS A 745 -4.46 -7.83 16.26
N VAL A 746 -3.31 -8.11 16.89
CA VAL A 746 -2.38 -7.07 17.33
C VAL A 746 -1.25 -6.95 16.31
N ASP A 747 -1.17 -5.81 15.62
CA ASP A 747 0.00 -5.45 14.83
C ASP A 747 1.13 -5.04 15.79
N GLY A 748 1.95 -6.03 16.15
CA GLY A 748 3.08 -5.90 17.06
C GLY A 748 4.42 -5.90 16.33
N ALA A 749 4.43 -5.69 15.01
CA ALA A 749 5.61 -5.83 14.16
C ALA A 749 6.84 -5.13 14.78
N TYR A 750 6.67 -3.93 15.33
CA TYR A 750 7.70 -3.21 16.07
C TYR A 750 7.62 -3.45 17.60
N GLY A 751 6.48 -3.15 18.22
CA GLY A 751 6.38 -3.05 19.68
C GLY A 751 6.27 -4.37 20.45
N ALA A 752 5.98 -5.51 19.81
CA ALA A 752 5.92 -6.81 20.51
C ALA A 752 7.26 -7.17 21.17
N SER A 753 8.38 -6.65 20.65
CA SER A 753 9.72 -6.82 21.22
C SER A 753 9.84 -6.31 22.67
N ILE A 754 9.03 -5.32 23.06
CA ILE A 754 9.01 -4.76 24.42
C ILE A 754 8.75 -5.83 25.47
N ALA A 755 8.06 -6.93 25.12
CA ALA A 755 7.80 -8.05 26.02
C ALA A 755 9.08 -8.73 26.54
N LEU A 756 10.22 -8.57 25.87
CA LEU A 756 11.51 -9.10 26.31
C LEU A 756 12.20 -8.23 27.38
N SER A 757 11.78 -6.98 27.57
CA SER A 757 12.30 -6.07 28.60
C SER A 757 11.64 -6.34 29.95
N ASP A 758 12.45 -6.58 30.99
CA ASP A 758 11.92 -6.72 32.35
C ASP A 758 11.34 -5.39 32.90
N LYS A 759 11.84 -4.25 32.42
CA LYS A 759 11.38 -2.92 32.87
C LYS A 759 10.09 -2.48 32.19
N HIS A 760 9.91 -2.83 30.91
CA HIS A 760 8.87 -2.25 30.05
C HIS A 760 7.81 -3.24 29.57
N ARG A 761 7.96 -4.56 29.81
CA ARG A 761 6.98 -5.57 29.37
C ARG A 761 5.54 -5.34 29.84
N HIS A 762 5.34 -4.61 30.94
CA HIS A 762 4.02 -4.24 31.44
C HIS A 762 3.25 -3.30 30.48
N LEU A 763 3.93 -2.65 29.53
CA LEU A 763 3.27 -1.82 28.52
C LEU A 763 2.54 -2.64 27.45
N VAL A 764 2.85 -3.93 27.34
CA VAL A 764 2.39 -4.82 26.25
C VAL A 764 1.82 -6.13 26.78
N ASP A 765 1.48 -6.21 28.06
CA ASP A 765 0.94 -7.43 28.70
C ASP A 765 -0.45 -7.82 28.16
N GLY A 766 -1.20 -6.87 27.61
CA GLY A 766 -2.46 -7.13 26.91
C GLY A 766 -2.35 -7.98 25.63
N ILE A 767 -1.16 -8.13 25.03
CA ILE A 767 -0.97 -8.92 23.79
C ILE A 767 -1.42 -10.36 23.98
N GLY A 768 -1.21 -10.95 25.17
CA GLY A 768 -1.57 -12.34 25.44
C GLY A 768 -3.06 -12.66 25.23
N ARG A 769 -3.91 -11.64 25.17
CA ARG A 769 -5.36 -11.75 24.92
C ARG A 769 -5.74 -11.74 23.44
N ALA A 770 -4.81 -11.46 22.53
CA ALA A 770 -5.06 -11.39 21.10
C ALA A 770 -5.31 -12.78 20.48
N ASP A 771 -6.03 -12.80 19.36
CA ASP A 771 -6.24 -13.98 18.54
C ASP A 771 -5.02 -14.25 17.64
N SER A 772 -4.41 -13.19 17.12
CA SER A 772 -3.13 -13.26 16.41
C SER A 772 -2.27 -12.02 16.61
N VAL A 773 -0.96 -12.18 16.42
CA VAL A 773 0.06 -11.13 16.61
C VAL A 773 1.07 -11.19 15.48
N SER A 774 1.42 -10.03 14.91
CA SER A 774 2.61 -9.89 14.05
C SER A 774 3.81 -9.40 14.87
N TRP A 775 5.03 -9.83 14.50
CA TRP A 775 6.25 -9.44 15.20
C TRP A 775 7.46 -9.53 14.25
N ASP A 776 8.24 -8.45 14.09
CA ASP A 776 9.44 -8.46 13.26
C ASP A 776 10.72 -8.57 14.09
N GLY A 777 11.49 -9.63 13.85
CA GLY A 777 12.82 -9.79 14.41
C GLY A 777 13.84 -8.80 13.84
N HIS A 778 13.66 -8.39 12.58
CA HIS A 778 14.55 -7.44 11.90
C HIS A 778 14.31 -5.96 12.28
N LYS A 779 13.35 -5.71 13.19
CA LYS A 779 13.18 -4.41 13.85
C LYS A 779 13.93 -4.45 15.18
N TRP A 780 13.21 -4.61 16.29
CA TRP A 780 13.77 -4.41 17.62
C TRP A 780 14.31 -5.69 18.30
N LEU A 781 14.45 -6.80 17.54
CA LEU A 781 15.25 -7.97 17.93
C LEU A 781 16.60 -8.05 17.19
N PHE A 782 16.99 -6.95 16.53
CA PHE A 782 18.33 -6.74 15.98
C PHE A 782 18.75 -7.80 14.95
N GLN A 783 17.81 -8.28 14.13
CA GLN A 783 18.08 -9.21 13.03
C GLN A 783 18.28 -8.49 11.70
N THR A 784 18.88 -9.18 10.73
CA THR A 784 18.92 -8.73 9.33
C THR A 784 17.55 -8.90 8.68
N TYR A 785 17.25 -8.11 7.65
CA TYR A 785 16.10 -8.36 6.78
C TYR A 785 16.26 -9.71 6.05
N GLY A 786 15.25 -10.55 5.83
CA GLY A 786 13.86 -10.52 6.34
C GLY A 786 13.62 -11.57 7.44
N CYS A 787 13.01 -11.14 8.54
CA CYS A 787 12.71 -11.96 9.71
C CYS A 787 11.41 -11.46 10.35
N GLY A 788 10.26 -11.87 9.82
CA GLY A 788 8.94 -11.61 10.39
C GLY A 788 8.36 -12.86 11.02
N ILE A 789 7.42 -12.69 11.95
CA ILE A 789 6.79 -13.75 12.72
C ILE A 789 5.29 -13.46 12.78
N VAL A 790 4.47 -14.48 12.54
CA VAL A 790 3.05 -14.46 12.87
C VAL A 790 2.77 -15.51 13.92
N LEU A 791 2.03 -15.12 14.97
CA LEU A 791 1.59 -16.00 16.04
C LEU A 791 0.06 -15.98 16.10
N THR A 792 -0.54 -17.11 16.39
CA THR A 792 -1.97 -17.27 16.62
C THR A 792 -2.21 -18.18 17.81
N ARG A 793 -3.21 -17.87 18.63
CA ARG A 793 -3.67 -18.79 19.68
C ARG A 793 -4.49 -19.95 19.13
N HIS A 794 -4.99 -19.83 17.89
CA HIS A 794 -5.88 -20.79 17.26
C HIS A 794 -5.06 -21.85 16.51
N VAL A 795 -5.06 -23.07 17.05
CA VAL A 795 -4.18 -24.16 16.60
C VAL A 795 -4.31 -24.47 15.10
N ASN A 796 -5.54 -24.42 14.58
CA ASN A 796 -5.85 -24.87 13.22
C ASN A 796 -6.09 -23.73 12.22
N SER A 797 -6.11 -22.46 12.66
CA SER A 797 -6.55 -21.36 11.79
C SER A 797 -5.63 -21.18 10.58
N LEU A 798 -4.31 -21.29 10.77
CA LEU A 798 -3.35 -21.20 9.68
C LEU A 798 -3.47 -22.36 8.70
N ALA A 799 -3.55 -23.60 9.21
CA ALA A 799 -3.71 -24.79 8.38
C ALA A 799 -5.01 -24.75 7.57
N ARG A 800 -6.12 -24.28 8.17
CA ARG A 800 -7.41 -24.13 7.47
C ARG A 800 -7.31 -23.18 6.28
N SER A 801 -6.51 -22.13 6.38
CA SER A 801 -6.34 -21.13 5.33
C SER A 801 -5.34 -21.51 4.24
N PHE A 802 -4.27 -22.23 4.60
CA PHE A 802 -3.11 -22.39 3.73
C PHE A 802 -2.73 -23.85 3.41
N SER A 803 -3.38 -24.83 4.02
CA SER A 803 -3.09 -26.24 3.73
C SER A 803 -3.69 -26.65 2.39
N PHE A 804 -2.83 -26.92 1.42
CA PHE A 804 -3.17 -27.53 0.14
C PHE A 804 -2.19 -28.68 -0.12
N ASP A 805 -2.70 -29.82 -0.57
CA ASP A 805 -1.88 -31.00 -0.88
C ASP A 805 -1.68 -31.13 -2.40
N ALA A 806 -0.53 -31.67 -2.81
CA ALA A 806 -0.21 -32.01 -4.19
C ALA A 806 0.44 -33.41 -4.25
N GLU A 807 0.24 -34.13 -5.35
CA GLU A 807 0.66 -35.54 -5.50
C GLU A 807 2.18 -35.77 -5.25
N TYR A 808 3.01 -34.75 -5.54
CA TYR A 808 4.48 -34.83 -5.38
C TYR A 808 4.98 -34.50 -3.97
N ILE A 809 4.14 -33.90 -3.10
CA ILE A 809 4.54 -33.46 -1.75
C ILE A 809 3.98 -34.37 -0.65
N THR A 810 3.01 -35.23 -0.97
CA THR A 810 2.52 -36.31 -0.10
C THR A 810 3.56 -37.42 0.00
N GLY A 811 4.53 -37.24 0.90
CA GLY A 811 5.57 -38.22 1.18
C GLY A 811 5.10 -39.32 2.15
N PRO A 812 5.51 -40.59 1.96
CA PRO A 812 5.19 -41.70 2.88
C PRO A 812 5.89 -41.60 4.26
N LEU A 813 6.65 -40.53 4.51
CA LEU A 813 7.58 -40.39 5.62
C LEU A 813 7.13 -39.37 6.70
N GLU A 814 6.04 -38.60 6.50
CA GLU A 814 5.60 -37.57 7.45
C GLU A 814 4.94 -38.23 8.71
N PRO A 815 5.59 -38.24 9.89
CA PRO A 815 5.01 -38.78 11.10
C PRO A 815 3.85 -37.90 11.60
N GLN A 816 2.85 -38.49 12.27
CA GLN A 816 1.63 -37.77 12.74
C GLN A 816 1.87 -36.60 13.73
N ALA A 817 3.10 -36.34 14.17
CA ALA A 817 3.46 -35.30 15.14
C ALA A 817 4.37 -34.18 14.59
N THR A 818 4.62 -34.17 13.28
CA THR A 818 5.56 -33.23 12.65
C THR A 818 4.86 -32.06 11.98
N THR A 819 5.57 -30.94 11.83
CA THR A 819 5.04 -29.72 11.23
C THR A 819 5.72 -29.46 9.90
N SER A 820 4.93 -29.44 8.81
CA SER A 820 5.35 -28.89 7.53
C SER A 820 4.87 -27.44 7.42
N PHE A 821 5.81 -26.48 7.45
CA PHE A 821 5.51 -25.05 7.52
C PHE A 821 4.87 -24.49 6.24
N TYR A 822 5.00 -25.17 5.09
CA TYR A 822 4.28 -24.77 3.88
C TYR A 822 2.75 -24.78 4.07
N LYS A 823 2.22 -25.62 4.98
CA LYS A 823 0.79 -25.70 5.27
C LYS A 823 0.29 -24.54 6.15
N LEU A 824 1.18 -23.70 6.69
CA LEU A 824 0.86 -22.71 7.71
C LEU A 824 0.98 -21.26 7.24
N GLY A 825 1.28 -21.03 5.97
CA GLY A 825 1.41 -19.69 5.42
C GLY A 825 1.43 -19.67 3.90
N PRO A 826 1.45 -18.48 3.30
CA PRO A 826 1.24 -18.29 1.85
C PRO A 826 2.44 -18.67 0.97
N GLU A 827 3.57 -19.07 1.55
CA GLU A 827 4.77 -19.45 0.78
C GLU A 827 4.91 -20.98 0.83
N LEU A 828 5.37 -21.59 -0.26
CA LEU A 828 5.76 -23.01 -0.27
C LEU A 828 7.23 -23.15 0.12
N SER A 829 8.14 -22.74 -0.77
CA SER A 829 9.58 -22.72 -0.52
C SER A 829 9.94 -21.52 0.36
N ARG A 830 10.72 -21.78 1.41
CA ARG A 830 11.12 -20.74 2.37
C ARG A 830 12.46 -21.03 3.04
N PRO A 831 13.28 -20.01 3.31
CA PRO A 831 14.54 -20.18 4.03
C PRO A 831 14.32 -20.44 5.52
N ALA A 832 15.35 -20.93 6.21
CA ALA A 832 15.32 -21.20 7.66
C ALA A 832 15.40 -19.92 8.52
N ARG A 833 14.43 -19.02 8.38
CA ARG A 833 14.43 -17.67 8.99
C ARG A 833 14.59 -17.69 10.52
N ALA A 834 14.03 -18.68 11.19
CA ALA A 834 14.12 -18.81 12.64
C ALA A 834 15.56 -19.02 13.14
N MET A 835 16.45 -19.60 12.32
CA MET A 835 17.80 -19.98 12.74
C MET A 835 18.64 -18.78 13.16
N SER A 836 18.52 -17.64 12.47
CA SER A 836 19.30 -16.44 12.79
C SER A 836 18.89 -15.84 14.15
N LEU A 837 17.58 -15.74 14.39
CA LEU A 837 17.05 -15.24 15.66
C LEU A 837 17.33 -16.21 16.80
N TRP A 838 17.18 -17.51 16.57
CA TRP A 838 17.54 -18.55 17.53
C TRP A 838 19.00 -18.42 17.95
N LEU A 839 19.94 -18.30 17.00
CA LEU A 839 21.36 -18.13 17.30
C LEU A 839 21.59 -16.89 18.16
N THR A 840 20.99 -15.76 17.77
CA THR A 840 21.08 -14.51 18.53
C THR A 840 20.62 -14.69 19.98
N LEU A 841 19.45 -15.28 20.19
CA LEU A 841 18.88 -15.50 21.52
C LEU A 841 19.65 -16.53 22.34
N LYS A 842 20.24 -17.55 21.69
CA LYS A 842 21.09 -18.54 22.36
C LYS A 842 22.41 -17.95 22.82
N VAL A 843 23.00 -17.03 22.04
CA VAL A 843 24.27 -16.37 22.38
C VAL A 843 24.09 -15.29 23.43
N LEU A 844 23.08 -14.42 23.27
CA LEU A 844 22.88 -13.27 24.17
C LEU A 844 22.00 -13.59 25.37
N GLY A 845 21.02 -14.47 25.19
CA GLY A 845 19.94 -14.68 26.16
C GLY A 845 18.90 -13.56 26.16
N ARG A 846 17.69 -13.89 26.64
CA ARG A 846 16.55 -12.96 26.73
C ARG A 846 16.90 -11.65 27.45
N ARG A 847 17.57 -11.74 28.61
CA ARG A 847 17.85 -10.59 29.48
C ARG A 847 18.68 -9.53 28.75
N ARG A 848 19.72 -9.95 28.04
CA ARG A 848 20.60 -9.03 27.31
C ARG A 848 19.85 -8.34 26.17
N VAL A 849 19.01 -9.08 25.44
CA VAL A 849 18.14 -8.48 24.42
C VAL A 849 17.16 -7.47 25.04
N GLY A 850 16.58 -7.79 26.20
CA GLY A 850 15.75 -6.87 26.98
C GLY A 850 16.49 -5.59 27.40
N GLU A 851 17.74 -5.69 27.85
CA GLU A 851 18.58 -4.51 28.17
C GLU A 851 18.88 -3.65 26.94
N MET A 852 19.06 -4.27 25.76
CA MET A 852 19.24 -3.54 24.51
C MET A 852 17.97 -2.80 24.08
N ILE A 853 16.80 -3.37 24.37
CA ILE A 853 15.50 -2.68 24.19
C ILE A 853 15.38 -1.51 25.18
N ASP A 854 15.74 -1.72 26.46
CA ASP A 854 15.77 -0.64 27.47
C ASP A 854 16.65 0.54 27.04
N GLN A 855 17.76 0.27 26.34
CA GLN A 855 18.61 1.33 25.79
C GLN A 855 17.83 2.24 24.84
N GLY A 856 16.97 1.69 23.98
CA GLY A 856 16.13 2.49 23.09
C GLY A 856 15.18 3.43 23.86
N PHE A 857 14.56 2.95 24.94
CA PHE A 857 13.76 3.79 25.84
C PHE A 857 14.60 4.91 26.49
N LEU A 858 15.83 4.61 26.91
CA LEU A 858 16.74 5.60 27.49
C LEU A 858 17.13 6.69 26.48
N LEU A 859 17.47 6.30 25.25
CA LEU A 859 17.86 7.24 24.20
C LEU A 859 16.70 8.18 23.86
N THR A 860 15.50 7.65 23.69
CA THR A 860 14.33 8.48 23.34
C THR A 860 13.88 9.37 24.49
N ARG A 861 13.98 8.90 25.75
CA ARG A 861 13.75 9.77 26.92
C ARG A 861 14.77 10.90 27.00
N THR A 862 16.02 10.63 26.62
CA THR A 862 17.06 11.67 26.55
C THR A 862 16.72 12.70 25.48
N ALA A 863 16.28 12.26 24.29
CA ALA A 863 15.82 13.15 23.24
C ALA A 863 14.65 14.03 23.71
N ASP A 864 13.60 13.45 24.29
CA ASP A 864 12.45 14.20 24.85
C ASP A 864 12.91 15.27 25.85
N HIS A 865 13.78 14.89 26.81
CA HIS A 865 14.31 15.81 27.81
C HIS A 865 15.11 16.96 27.18
N SER A 866 16.04 16.65 26.26
CA SER A 866 16.84 17.65 25.56
C SER A 866 15.99 18.60 24.72
N ILE A 867 14.98 18.09 24.02
CA ILE A 867 14.06 18.90 23.19
C ILE A 867 13.28 19.89 24.07
N ARG A 868 12.79 19.45 25.24
CA ARG A 868 12.05 20.32 26.18
C ARG A 868 12.88 21.45 26.77
N GLN A 869 14.21 21.33 26.77
CA GLN A 869 15.11 22.40 27.21
C GLN A 869 15.33 23.47 26.13
N CYS A 870 15.06 23.14 24.86
CA CYS A 870 15.17 24.07 23.74
C CYS A 870 13.92 24.96 23.63
N LYS A 871 14.09 26.23 23.25
CA LYS A 871 12.97 27.18 23.09
C LYS A 871 12.20 26.88 21.82
N ASN A 872 10.89 27.12 21.85
CA ASN A 872 9.98 27.00 20.70
C ASN A 872 9.81 25.58 20.14
N TRP A 873 10.26 24.54 20.84
CA TRP A 873 10.00 23.15 20.45
C TRP A 873 8.76 22.62 21.16
N ILE A 874 7.95 21.86 20.42
CA ILE A 874 6.73 21.20 20.91
C ILE A 874 6.86 19.71 20.67
N ILE A 875 6.48 18.91 21.67
CA ILE A 875 6.29 17.47 21.57
C ILE A 875 4.77 17.23 21.55
N PRO A 876 4.15 17.02 20.38
CA PRO A 876 2.70 17.10 20.22
C PRO A 876 1.93 15.90 20.81
N VAL A 877 2.62 14.78 21.03
CA VAL A 877 2.07 13.57 21.65
C VAL A 877 3.10 12.98 22.62
N PRO A 878 2.68 12.18 23.62
CA PRO A 878 3.61 11.56 24.55
C PRO A 878 4.68 10.72 23.84
N THR A 879 5.90 10.80 24.37
CA THR A 879 7.02 9.95 23.94
C THR A 879 6.80 8.52 24.44
N VAL A 880 6.71 7.57 23.53
CA VAL A 880 6.45 6.15 23.84
C VAL A 880 7.48 5.27 23.13
N ALA A 881 7.83 4.14 23.74
CA ALA A 881 8.80 3.19 23.20
C ALA A 881 10.13 3.86 22.85
N SER A 882 10.67 3.63 21.64
CA SER A 882 11.87 4.28 21.14
C SER A 882 11.62 5.39 20.12
N ILE A 883 10.42 5.99 20.10
CA ILE A 883 10.04 7.03 19.14
C ILE A 883 9.67 8.33 19.87
N VAL A 884 10.23 9.45 19.40
CA VAL A 884 9.80 10.81 19.76
C VAL A 884 9.45 11.57 18.49
N VAL A 885 8.33 12.28 18.53
CA VAL A 885 7.92 13.25 17.51
C VAL A 885 7.93 14.64 18.11
N PHE A 886 8.41 15.61 17.33
CA PHE A 886 8.61 16.96 17.82
C PHE A 886 8.58 17.97 16.66
N ARG A 887 8.25 19.22 16.96
CA ARG A 887 8.05 20.27 15.96
C ARG A 887 8.64 21.57 16.45
N TYR A 888 9.38 22.25 15.57
CA TYR A 888 9.83 23.61 15.84
C TYR A 888 8.71 24.59 15.49
N ALA A 889 8.26 25.36 16.48
CA ALA A 889 7.09 26.25 16.40
C ALA A 889 7.38 27.63 17.03
N PRO A 890 8.31 28.42 16.46
CA PRO A 890 8.54 29.78 16.93
C PRO A 890 7.30 30.67 16.72
N PRO A 891 7.05 31.65 17.62
CA PRO A 891 5.92 32.55 17.47
C PRO A 891 6.05 33.43 16.22
N GLY A 892 4.92 33.76 15.62
CA GLY A 892 4.83 34.65 14.46
C GLY A 892 4.93 33.95 13.10
N PHE A 893 4.74 32.63 13.06
CA PHE A 893 4.62 31.83 11.83
C PHE A 893 3.20 31.25 11.74
N SER A 894 2.65 31.18 10.52
CA SER A 894 1.42 30.45 10.22
C SER A 894 1.66 28.93 10.28
N GLU A 895 0.60 28.11 10.35
CA GLU A 895 0.74 26.64 10.37
C GLU A 895 1.41 26.10 9.09
N GLU A 896 1.16 26.71 7.94
CA GLU A 896 1.77 26.35 6.65
C GLU A 896 3.26 26.72 6.60
N GLU A 897 3.62 27.90 7.13
CA GLU A 897 5.02 28.29 7.26
C GLU A 897 5.76 27.38 8.24
N LEU A 898 5.11 26.95 9.33
CA LEU A 898 5.68 25.98 10.26
C LEU A 898 5.90 24.61 9.61
N ASP A 899 4.99 24.18 8.73
CA ASP A 899 5.14 22.92 8.00
C ASP A 899 6.31 22.97 7.00
N SER A 900 6.39 24.05 6.24
CA SER A 900 7.51 24.32 5.34
C SER A 900 8.84 24.41 6.09
N LEU A 901 8.85 25.10 7.25
CA LEU A 901 10.02 25.25 8.10
C LEU A 901 10.52 23.90 8.63
N ASN A 902 9.65 23.04 9.16
CA ASN A 902 10.06 21.73 9.67
C ASN A 902 10.54 20.79 8.54
N SER A 903 9.95 20.91 7.35
CA SER A 903 10.46 20.20 6.15
C SER A 903 11.86 20.66 5.76
N ALA A 904 12.11 21.97 5.73
CA ALA A 904 13.42 22.54 5.44
C ALA A 904 14.47 22.15 6.49
N ILE A 905 14.08 22.10 7.78
CA ILE A 905 14.95 21.61 8.86
C ILE A 905 15.37 20.16 8.58
N SER A 906 14.41 19.27 8.32
CA SER A 906 14.70 17.86 8.03
C SER A 906 15.64 17.69 6.82
N GLN A 907 15.35 18.38 5.71
CA GLN A 907 16.18 18.35 4.51
C GLN A 907 17.61 18.79 4.80
N ARG A 908 17.78 19.87 5.58
CA ARG A 908 19.10 20.38 5.94
C ARG A 908 19.86 19.46 6.89
N LEU A 909 19.18 18.80 7.83
CA LEU A 909 19.81 17.81 8.72
C LEU A 909 20.41 16.64 7.95
N VAL A 910 19.71 16.18 6.91
CA VAL A 910 20.20 15.12 6.01
C VAL A 910 21.35 15.65 5.14
N ALA A 911 21.17 16.79 4.49
CA ALA A 911 22.16 17.37 3.57
C ALA A 911 23.49 17.72 4.26
N GLU A 912 23.47 18.17 5.51
CA GLU A 912 24.68 18.49 6.29
C GLU A 912 25.21 17.28 7.09
N ASN A 913 24.71 16.07 6.82
CA ASN A 913 25.10 14.83 7.51
C ASN A 913 25.02 14.93 9.05
N ILE A 914 24.01 15.64 9.57
CA ILE A 914 23.82 15.85 11.01
C ILE A 914 23.12 14.64 11.61
N ALA A 915 21.96 14.30 11.06
CA ALA A 915 21.13 13.18 11.49
C ALA A 915 20.09 12.83 10.43
N SER A 916 19.73 11.54 10.28
CA SER A 916 18.57 11.15 9.47
C SER A 916 17.28 11.28 10.30
N ILE A 917 16.85 12.53 10.50
CA ILE A 917 15.56 12.86 11.12
C ILE A 917 14.63 13.34 10.02
N LEU A 918 13.67 12.50 9.67
CA LEU A 918 12.70 12.76 8.60
C LEU A 918 11.40 13.35 9.16
N THR A 919 10.54 13.82 8.26
CA THR A 919 9.22 14.32 8.62
C THR A 919 8.16 13.22 8.63
N THR A 920 7.12 13.41 9.43
CA THR A 920 5.83 12.72 9.34
C THR A 920 4.70 13.71 9.64
N GLN A 921 3.47 13.31 9.39
CA GLN A 921 2.28 14.09 9.74
C GLN A 921 1.63 13.56 11.02
N ILE A 922 1.45 14.45 12.00
CA ILE A 922 0.67 14.18 13.21
C ILE A 922 -0.51 15.15 13.22
N ARG A 923 -1.74 14.61 13.12
CA ARG A 923 -2.99 15.38 13.03
C ARG A 923 -2.95 16.47 11.94
N GLY A 924 -2.43 16.11 10.77
CA GLY A 924 -2.33 17.02 9.61
C GLY A 924 -1.26 18.10 9.73
N ARG A 925 -0.33 17.99 10.69
CA ARG A 925 0.78 18.93 10.87
C ARG A 925 2.10 18.23 10.63
N THR A 926 3.01 18.90 9.94
CA THR A 926 4.36 18.37 9.68
C THR A 926 5.19 18.42 10.96
N THR A 927 5.76 17.27 11.32
CA THR A 927 6.57 17.06 12.53
C THR A 927 7.84 16.32 12.19
N LEU A 928 8.92 16.60 12.90
CA LEU A 928 10.13 15.80 12.87
C LEU A 928 9.92 14.54 13.70
N ARG A 929 10.45 13.41 13.23
CA ARG A 929 10.34 12.11 13.89
C ARG A 929 11.71 11.47 14.05
N MET A 930 11.97 10.99 15.27
CA MET A 930 13.21 10.32 15.63
C MET A 930 12.92 8.97 16.30
N CYS A 931 13.42 7.89 15.70
CA CYS A 931 13.37 6.53 16.25
C CYS A 931 14.77 6.07 16.68
N ALA A 932 15.06 6.08 17.99
CA ALA A 932 16.38 5.81 18.53
C ALA A 932 16.48 4.41 19.14
N MET A 933 16.88 3.42 18.35
CA MET A 933 16.94 2.02 18.79
C MET A 933 18.31 1.33 18.68
N ASN A 934 19.32 2.03 18.17
CA ASN A 934 20.66 1.47 18.05
C ASN A 934 21.28 1.27 19.45
N PRO A 935 21.53 0.03 19.89
CA PRO A 935 21.97 -0.26 21.25
C PRO A 935 23.41 0.18 21.53
N ALA A 936 24.18 0.55 20.49
CA ALA A 936 25.54 1.08 20.63
C ALA A 936 25.57 2.59 20.93
N VAL A 937 24.49 3.31 20.64
CA VAL A 937 24.41 4.76 20.83
C VAL A 937 24.29 5.11 22.30
N GLN A 938 24.99 6.18 22.72
CA GLN A 938 24.97 6.69 24.10
C GLN A 938 24.03 7.91 24.22
N PRO A 939 23.42 8.15 25.41
CA PRO A 939 22.55 9.30 25.65
C PRO A 939 23.19 10.67 25.31
N GLU A 940 24.49 10.80 25.49
CA GLU A 940 25.25 12.02 25.23
C GLU A 940 25.21 12.37 23.72
N THR A 941 25.31 11.36 22.85
CA THR A 941 25.18 11.51 21.40
C THR A 941 23.81 12.07 21.02
N ILE A 942 22.75 11.60 21.70
CA ILE A 942 21.39 12.11 21.49
C ILE A 942 21.29 13.59 21.85
N SER A 943 21.84 13.96 23.01
CA SER A 943 21.86 15.35 23.47
C SER A 943 22.62 16.27 22.51
N GLU A 944 23.76 15.80 21.98
CA GLU A 944 24.54 16.51 20.98
C GLU A 944 23.76 16.70 19.67
N VAL A 945 23.13 15.64 19.16
CA VAL A 945 22.30 15.70 17.95
C VAL A 945 21.17 16.72 18.13
N ILE A 946 20.44 16.68 19.24
CA ILE A 946 19.35 17.64 19.50
C ILE A 946 19.89 19.08 19.57
N SER A 947 21.06 19.31 20.15
CA SER A 947 21.70 20.64 20.14
C SER A 947 22.00 21.14 18.72
N ARG A 948 22.47 20.24 17.83
CA ARG A 948 22.70 20.57 16.41
C ARG A 948 21.38 20.82 15.67
N VAL A 949 20.35 20.03 15.95
CA VAL A 949 18.99 20.20 15.41
C VAL A 949 18.42 21.57 15.77
N ASP A 950 18.55 22.00 17.03
CA ASP A 950 18.09 23.32 17.48
C ASP A 950 18.82 24.46 16.76
N LYS A 951 20.15 24.34 16.56
CA LYS A 951 20.93 25.33 15.78
C LYS A 951 20.46 25.42 14.33
N VAL A 952 20.20 24.30 13.67
CA VAL A 952 19.66 24.27 12.31
C VAL A 952 18.28 24.92 12.26
N ALA A 953 17.39 24.59 13.21
CA ALA A 953 16.05 25.15 13.28
C ALA A 953 16.04 26.68 13.46
N GLN A 954 16.90 27.20 14.35
CA GLN A 954 17.06 28.64 14.54
C GLN A 954 17.60 29.33 13.28
N ALA A 955 18.54 28.70 12.58
CA ALA A 955 19.09 29.22 11.34
C ALA A 955 18.05 29.25 10.21
N GLU A 956 17.25 28.19 10.03
CA GLU A 956 16.18 28.15 9.03
C GLU A 956 15.09 29.19 9.32
N ALA A 957 14.63 29.29 10.58
CA ALA A 957 13.64 30.30 10.94
C ALA A 957 14.13 31.74 10.73
N SER A 958 15.44 31.97 10.88
CA SER A 958 16.05 33.28 10.63
C SER A 958 16.08 33.64 9.13
N LYS A 959 16.12 32.66 8.23
CA LYS A 959 16.04 32.91 6.78
C LYS A 959 14.65 33.42 6.40
N VAL A 960 13.60 32.77 6.90
CA VAL A 960 12.20 33.16 6.63
C VAL A 960 11.91 34.58 7.14
N LYS A 961 12.39 34.93 8.33
CA LYS A 961 12.27 36.30 8.89
C LYS A 961 13.02 37.38 8.11
N LYS A 962 14.07 37.03 7.37
CA LYS A 962 14.82 38.00 6.54
C LYS A 962 14.13 38.28 5.21
N THR A 963 13.37 37.32 4.69
CA THR A 963 12.58 37.48 3.45
C THR A 963 11.37 38.41 3.65
N TYR A 964 10.87 38.52 4.89
CA TYR A 964 9.80 39.45 5.28
C TYR A 964 10.23 40.33 6.46
N PRO A 965 10.92 41.47 6.24
CA PRO A 965 11.12 42.44 7.30
C PRO A 965 9.76 43.03 7.67
N LYS A 966 9.48 43.08 8.98
CA LYS A 966 8.31 43.75 9.58
C LYS A 966 7.94 45.04 8.83
N MET A 967 6.79 45.04 8.15
CA MET A 967 6.03 46.27 7.95
C MET A 967 5.44 46.68 9.30
N SER A 968 6.19 47.46 10.07
CA SER A 968 5.66 48.17 11.23
C SER A 968 6.06 49.63 11.15
N ASN A 969 5.16 50.45 10.59
CA ASN A 969 4.64 51.71 11.16
C ASN A 969 4.12 52.61 10.03
N GLY A 970 2.88 53.08 10.19
CA GLY A 970 2.21 53.91 9.22
C GLY A 970 2.81 55.31 9.09
N LEU A 971 2.76 55.85 7.87
CA LEU A 971 2.27 57.20 7.51
C LEU A 971 2.55 57.47 6.02
N CYS A 972 1.48 57.75 5.28
CA CYS A 972 1.34 58.56 4.06
C CYS A 972 2.49 58.69 3.03
N SER A 973 2.22 58.09 1.86
CA SER A 973 2.29 58.68 0.49
C SER A 973 3.66 58.83 -0.21
N PRO A 974 3.70 59.11 -1.54
CA PRO A 974 4.07 58.13 -2.56
C PRO A 974 5.32 58.56 -3.35
N LEU A 975 5.90 57.68 -4.18
CA LEU A 975 6.52 58.06 -5.45
C LEU A 975 6.89 56.83 -6.29
N ILE A 976 6.53 56.96 -7.56
CA ILE A 976 6.69 56.05 -8.68
C ILE A 976 8.10 56.20 -9.27
N SER A 977 8.58 55.10 -9.87
CA SER A 977 9.24 55.02 -11.20
C SER A 977 10.72 54.68 -11.33
N CYS A 978 10.92 53.82 -12.35
CA CYS A 978 12.08 53.57 -13.21
C CYS A 978 13.20 52.65 -12.70
N CYS A 979 13.83 51.79 -13.51
CA CYS A 979 13.56 51.18 -14.83
C CYS A 979 14.75 50.22 -15.08
N VAL A 980 14.47 49.06 -15.68
CA VAL A 980 15.13 48.51 -16.90
C VAL A 980 16.66 48.65 -17.00
N VAL A 981 17.35 47.52 -17.20
CA VAL A 981 18.63 47.48 -17.92
C VAL A 981 18.53 46.47 -19.05
N GLU A 982 18.87 46.98 -20.23
CA GLU A 982 18.82 46.38 -21.57
C GLU A 982 19.82 45.25 -21.79
N ALA A 983 19.49 44.42 -22.78
CA ALA A 983 20.40 43.55 -23.50
C ALA A 983 21.16 44.33 -24.59
N SER A 984 22.41 43.93 -24.81
CA SER A 984 23.25 44.23 -25.98
C SER A 984 24.13 42.98 -26.20
N ASP A 985 24.54 42.54 -27.40
CA ASP A 985 24.32 42.98 -28.77
C ASP A 985 24.82 41.85 -29.71
N HIS A 986 24.40 41.93 -30.98
CA HIS A 986 25.04 41.44 -32.22
C HIS A 986 24.63 40.12 -32.93
N ALA A 987 24.10 40.39 -34.14
CA ALA A 987 24.02 39.64 -35.41
C ALA A 987 22.76 38.79 -35.68
#